data_AF-A0A0K9YZG9-F1
#
_entry.id   AF-A0A0K9YZG9-F1
#
_cell.length_a   1.000
_cell.length_b   1.000
_cell.length_c   1.000
_cell.angle_alpha   90.00
_cell.angle_beta   90.00
_cell.angle_gamma   90.00
#
_symmetry.space_group_name_H-M   'P 1'
#
loop_
_entity.id
_entity.type
_entity.pdbx_description
1 polymer ?
#
loop_
_entity_poly.entity_id
_entity_poly.type
_entity_poly.pdbx_seq_one_letter_code
_entity_poly.pdbx_strand_id
1 'polypeptide(L)'
;MQKLIRTLTCGLLVATLVTPGFASAAGGFMPYGDISKHFARDSIIRGVQAGLFAAGPNAPLFYPKRDMTRAEFLALIDRLYYGGQYQLYPLTFFSEHSEWTSAEGFDKPYLPYKDVDRLTWMYNPILRISYVMDRLYGPNAIQRVFPGEKMLPNQPITQEEAAKILQMFVMSNDGQHAWEDIKEWGWLEGERTDRLKRGEAAVAADRLMTYLVQDSIMPLLDYDGQKFPMVPEIQEIFPLFAGYTKLRTADEDKYINAVEAIRDHEDTDETFVDLRKLASNSFSNQVGTHFYLSWDPSTTLDDNLDEAFKAIDAYFADKIILPDTLQLLGANVYDIALQLGGKDQRQYKKVLDRLRAYETKVKPDSKEWEAISIYMAALEIKDGQIETALEQYRLFHTFEAEALLNTTYYLVQEGRIQEAEQLVANQKPKASDIRMVQLVRLLKQDIESLKQQSKIATDLAFTLRRLDNSDSYQVKGEAVLSGFTFKYTQDIDQRNNTSRVSGFYQSPQKLVSDKLETYTDGKEQIQYSYDSSRESWDKYKTNSLDFLHEWVAKQSAKDRQKNLQARYYKQTFGNYDIITEWIPGQVLEEKAKQVSFGRGKIKNVPLFMNKYYIDRDTDKLVSHIWRYEEIYDSDEYVAYSGTENFDFKTTVKVSIPDEVRKGVTP
;
A
#
# COMPACT_ATOMS: atom_id res chain seq x y z
N MET A 1 5.77 -32.92 -9.79
CA MET A 1 4.96 -31.86 -9.16
C MET A 1 5.63 -31.22 -7.92
N GLN A 2 6.33 -31.96 -7.05
CA GLN A 2 7.13 -31.37 -5.95
C GLN A 2 8.38 -30.57 -6.39
N LYS A 3 8.84 -30.72 -7.65
CA LYS A 3 9.97 -29.95 -8.20
C LYS A 3 9.58 -28.54 -8.70
N LEU A 4 8.30 -28.27 -8.96
CA LEU A 4 7.84 -26.98 -9.51
C LEU A 4 7.57 -25.92 -8.42
N ILE A 5 7.49 -26.34 -7.15
CA ILE A 5 7.29 -25.44 -5.98
C ILE A 5 8.64 -25.02 -5.37
N ARG A 6 9.73 -25.77 -5.62
CA ARG A 6 11.09 -25.37 -5.18
C ARG A 6 11.71 -24.28 -6.05
N THR A 7 11.22 -24.08 -7.27
CA THR A 7 11.75 -23.06 -8.19
C THR A 7 11.34 -21.63 -7.86
N LEU A 8 10.42 -21.43 -6.90
CA LEU A 8 9.89 -20.10 -6.54
C LEU A 8 10.46 -19.53 -5.23
N THR A 9 11.45 -20.17 -4.60
CA THR A 9 11.84 -19.85 -3.21
C THR A 9 13.29 -19.42 -2.96
N CYS A 10 14.12 -19.14 -3.97
CA CYS A 10 15.52 -18.76 -3.73
C CYS A 10 16.03 -17.47 -4.39
N GLY A 11 15.16 -16.62 -4.93
CA GLY A 11 15.58 -15.30 -5.39
C GLY A 11 14.46 -14.29 -5.24
N LEU A 12 14.48 -13.51 -4.17
CA LEU A 12 13.72 -12.27 -4.10
C LEU A 12 14.65 -11.17 -3.58
N LEU A 13 15.71 -10.89 -4.35
CA LEU A 13 15.92 -9.51 -4.77
C LEU A 13 14.61 -9.14 -5.47
N VAL A 14 13.82 -8.24 -4.89
CA VAL A 14 12.53 -7.83 -5.45
C VAL A 14 12.78 -7.30 -6.86
N ALA A 15 12.61 -8.16 -7.85
CA ALA A 15 12.57 -7.76 -9.23
C ALA A 15 11.26 -6.99 -9.38
N THR A 16 11.33 -5.67 -9.27
CA THR A 16 10.30 -4.83 -9.87
C THR A 16 10.21 -5.29 -11.33
N LEU A 17 9.02 -5.78 -11.72
CA LEU A 17 8.72 -6.08 -13.10
C LEU A 17 9.24 -4.91 -13.93
N VAL A 18 10.28 -5.18 -14.73
CA VAL A 18 10.88 -4.22 -15.63
C VAL A 18 9.73 -3.70 -16.48
N THR A 19 9.23 -2.51 -16.14
CA THR A 19 8.46 -1.72 -17.09
C THR A 19 9.33 -1.68 -18.34
N PRO A 20 8.83 -2.08 -19.52
CA PRO A 20 9.65 -2.17 -20.71
C PRO A 20 10.44 -0.88 -20.84
N GLY A 21 11.77 -0.99 -20.65
CA GLY A 21 12.69 0.11 -20.78
C GLY A 21 12.56 0.58 -22.22
N PHE A 22 11.80 1.65 -22.43
CA PHE A 22 11.82 2.34 -23.71
C PHE A 22 13.25 2.81 -23.87
N ALA A 23 13.96 2.15 -24.77
CA ALA A 23 15.28 2.55 -25.20
C ALA A 23 15.29 4.06 -25.40
N SER A 24 16.00 4.77 -24.52
CA SER A 24 16.39 6.15 -24.73
C SER A 24 17.37 6.16 -25.89
N ALA A 25 16.84 6.04 -27.11
CA ALA A 25 17.55 6.40 -28.31
C ALA A 25 17.58 7.92 -28.38
N ALA A 26 18.80 8.46 -28.44
CA ALA A 26 19.17 9.86 -28.59
C ALA A 26 18.66 10.49 -29.92
N GLY A 27 17.35 10.52 -30.12
CA GLY A 27 16.65 11.31 -31.13
C GLY A 27 15.52 12.07 -30.45
N GLY A 28 15.60 13.40 -30.42
CA GLY A 28 14.69 14.27 -29.68
C GLY A 28 13.22 14.10 -30.09
N PHE A 29 12.50 13.20 -29.43
CA PHE A 29 11.07 12.99 -29.60
C PHE A 29 10.32 14.28 -29.28
N MET A 30 9.72 14.89 -30.30
CA MET A 30 8.88 16.09 -30.18
C MET A 30 7.43 15.70 -30.52
N PRO A 31 6.58 15.40 -29.52
CA PRO A 31 5.24 14.85 -29.76
C PRO A 31 4.27 15.88 -30.37
N TYR A 32 4.51 17.17 -30.18
CA TYR A 32 3.62 18.25 -30.64
C TYR A 32 4.40 19.40 -31.27
N GLY A 33 3.85 20.01 -32.32
CA GLY A 33 4.52 21.11 -33.03
C GLY A 33 4.59 22.43 -32.24
N ASP A 34 3.67 22.65 -31.31
CA ASP A 34 3.46 23.93 -30.62
C ASP A 34 4.11 24.04 -29.22
N ILE A 35 4.88 23.03 -28.80
CA ILE A 35 5.51 23.01 -27.46
C ILE A 35 7.00 23.33 -27.47
N SER A 36 7.65 23.42 -28.64
CA SER A 36 9.12 23.49 -28.77
C SER A 36 9.80 24.61 -27.98
N LYS A 37 9.13 25.76 -27.80
CA LYS A 37 9.62 26.92 -27.02
C LYS A 37 8.80 27.17 -25.75
N HIS A 38 7.96 26.23 -25.35
CA HIS A 38 7.08 26.37 -24.19
C HIS A 38 7.79 25.92 -22.91
N PHE A 39 7.59 26.62 -21.78
CA PHE A 39 8.25 26.26 -20.50
C PHE A 39 7.88 24.83 -20.03
N ALA A 40 6.64 24.41 -20.27
CA ALA A 40 6.13 23.08 -19.94
C ALA A 40 6.59 21.97 -20.91
N ARG A 41 7.48 22.25 -21.88
CA ARG A 41 7.88 21.31 -22.94
C ARG A 41 8.26 19.94 -22.38
N ASP A 42 9.20 19.93 -21.43
CA ASP A 42 9.78 18.68 -20.94
C ASP A 42 8.76 17.88 -20.12
N SER A 43 7.95 18.55 -19.30
CA SER A 43 6.84 17.91 -18.57
C SER A 43 5.80 17.32 -19.53
N ILE A 44 5.49 18.00 -20.64
CA ILE A 44 4.56 17.47 -21.65
C ILE A 44 5.14 16.22 -22.33
N ILE A 45 6.44 16.24 -22.68
CA ILE A 45 7.12 15.08 -23.28
C ILE A 45 7.08 13.89 -22.33
N ARG A 46 7.46 14.08 -21.06
CA ARG A 46 7.39 13.03 -20.03
C ARG A 46 5.96 12.54 -19.81
N GLY A 47 4.97 13.44 -19.81
CA GLY A 47 3.57 13.07 -19.71
C GLY A 47 3.07 12.21 -20.89
N VAL A 48 3.57 12.42 -22.10
CA VAL A 48 3.29 11.52 -23.24
C VAL A 48 3.96 10.16 -23.04
N GLN A 49 5.22 10.14 -22.61
CA GLN A 49 5.96 8.89 -22.34
C GLN A 49 5.29 8.06 -21.23
N ALA A 50 4.73 8.72 -20.23
CA ALA A 50 3.97 8.11 -19.14
C ALA A 50 2.50 7.79 -19.51
N GLY A 51 2.06 8.04 -20.75
CA GLY A 51 0.70 7.75 -21.20
C GLY A 51 -0.39 8.70 -20.70
N LEU A 52 -0.04 9.82 -20.06
CA LEU A 52 -0.98 10.82 -19.57
C LEU A 52 -1.63 11.62 -20.70
N PHE A 53 -0.92 11.82 -21.81
CA PHE A 53 -1.37 12.58 -22.98
C PHE A 53 -1.24 11.77 -24.27
N ALA A 54 -2.28 11.82 -25.10
CA ALA A 54 -2.24 11.20 -26.42
C ALA A 54 -1.41 12.04 -27.41
N ALA A 55 -0.49 11.41 -28.12
CA ALA A 55 0.29 12.02 -29.20
C ALA A 55 0.18 11.16 -30.48
N GLY A 56 0.27 11.80 -31.64
CA GLY A 56 0.24 11.12 -32.93
C GLY A 56 -0.40 11.95 -34.05
N PRO A 57 -0.58 11.37 -35.25
CA PRO A 57 -1.09 12.09 -36.42
C PRO A 57 -2.46 12.74 -36.22
N ASN A 58 -3.30 12.15 -35.36
CA ASN A 58 -4.63 12.64 -35.03
C ASN A 58 -4.65 13.71 -33.92
N ALA A 59 -3.51 13.97 -33.27
CA ALA A 59 -3.33 14.96 -32.22
C ALA A 59 -1.97 15.68 -32.35
N PRO A 60 -1.73 16.44 -33.44
CA PRO A 60 -0.41 17.03 -33.73
C PRO A 60 -0.05 18.26 -32.88
N LEU A 61 -1.02 18.81 -32.13
CA LEU A 61 -0.87 20.03 -31.32
C LEU A 61 -1.39 19.78 -29.90
N PHE A 62 -0.70 20.35 -28.90
CA PHE A 62 -1.07 20.20 -27.49
C PHE A 62 -1.95 21.35 -26.98
N TYR A 63 -1.77 22.56 -27.53
CA TYR A 63 -2.40 23.81 -27.09
C TYR A 63 -2.09 24.18 -25.63
N PRO A 64 -0.81 24.34 -25.24
CA PRO A 64 -0.41 24.49 -23.84
C PRO A 64 -0.97 25.75 -23.16
N LYS A 65 -1.33 26.78 -23.93
CA LYS A 65 -1.90 28.05 -23.43
C LYS A 65 -3.43 28.05 -23.35
N ARG A 66 -4.10 26.97 -23.79
CA ARG A 66 -5.57 26.84 -23.72
C ARG A 66 -5.99 26.52 -22.28
N ASP A 67 -7.13 27.07 -21.87
CA ASP A 67 -7.82 26.67 -20.65
C ASP A 67 -8.12 25.16 -20.70
N MET A 68 -7.81 24.45 -19.62
CA MET A 68 -8.14 23.04 -19.45
C MET A 68 -9.56 22.91 -18.91
N THR A 69 -10.37 22.00 -19.45
CA THR A 69 -11.73 21.80 -18.94
C THR A 69 -11.75 20.93 -17.69
N ARG A 70 -12.83 20.99 -16.91
CA ARG A 70 -13.03 20.12 -15.73
C ARG A 70 -12.95 18.64 -16.08
N ALA A 71 -13.56 18.21 -17.19
CA ALA A 71 -13.50 16.83 -17.67
C ALA A 71 -12.09 16.41 -18.11
N GLU A 72 -11.36 17.29 -18.81
CA GLU A 72 -9.97 17.02 -19.20
C GLU A 72 -9.09 16.83 -17.97
N PHE A 73 -9.27 17.68 -16.95
CA PHE A 73 -8.51 17.60 -15.72
C PHE A 73 -8.80 16.32 -14.95
N LEU A 74 -10.07 15.95 -14.75
CA LEU A 74 -10.41 14.69 -14.07
C LEU A 74 -9.91 13.45 -14.84
N ALA A 75 -9.87 13.49 -16.17
CA ALA A 75 -9.25 12.43 -16.96
C ALA A 75 -7.72 12.35 -16.81
N LEU A 76 -7.05 13.47 -16.58
CA LEU A 76 -5.63 13.48 -16.24
C LEU A 76 -5.40 12.89 -14.84
N ILE A 77 -6.21 13.30 -13.85
CA ILE A 77 -6.12 12.78 -12.47
C ILE A 77 -6.41 11.29 -12.39
N ASP A 78 -7.40 10.81 -13.15
CA ASP A 78 -7.72 9.38 -13.26
C ASP A 78 -6.53 8.54 -13.75
N ARG A 79 -5.79 9.03 -14.76
CA ARG A 79 -4.58 8.35 -15.25
C ARG A 79 -3.44 8.39 -14.23
N LEU A 80 -3.28 9.51 -13.52
CA LEU A 80 -2.28 9.64 -12.45
C LEU A 80 -2.61 8.71 -11.28
N TYR A 81 -3.88 8.63 -10.90
CA TYR A 81 -4.35 7.71 -9.88
C TYR A 81 -4.09 6.26 -10.28
N TYR A 82 -4.36 5.87 -11.53
CA TYR A 82 -4.05 4.52 -12.01
C TYR A 82 -2.56 4.16 -11.85
N GLY A 83 -1.64 5.10 -12.15
CA GLY A 83 -0.21 4.91 -11.94
C GLY A 83 0.24 4.94 -10.47
N GLY A 84 -0.57 5.51 -9.57
CA GLY A 84 -0.23 5.74 -8.16
C GLY A 84 -1.17 5.07 -7.15
N GLN A 85 -2.04 4.15 -7.58
CA GLN A 85 -3.10 3.57 -6.74
C GLN A 85 -2.56 2.93 -5.44
N TYR A 86 -1.38 2.29 -5.51
CA TYR A 86 -0.74 1.64 -4.37
C TYR A 86 -0.38 2.61 -3.24
N GLN A 87 -0.06 3.86 -3.58
CA GLN A 87 0.22 4.91 -2.60
C GLN A 87 -1.03 5.25 -1.77
N LEU A 88 -2.21 5.24 -2.39
CA LEU A 88 -3.48 5.61 -1.76
C LEU A 88 -4.24 4.42 -1.20
N TYR A 89 -3.86 3.19 -1.57
CA TYR A 89 -4.49 1.95 -1.11
C TYR A 89 -4.73 1.91 0.41
N PRO A 90 -3.76 2.28 1.28
CA PRO A 90 -3.99 2.27 2.72
C PRO A 90 -5.17 3.15 3.15
N LEU A 91 -5.51 4.18 2.39
CA LEU A 91 -6.64 5.08 2.67
C LEU A 91 -7.91 4.74 1.87
N THR A 92 -7.82 4.17 0.67
CA THR A 92 -8.99 3.92 -0.20
C THR A 92 -9.56 2.51 -0.05
N PHE A 93 -8.70 1.54 0.28
CA PHE A 93 -8.94 0.10 0.30
C PHE A 93 -9.23 -0.49 -1.08
N PHE A 94 -9.00 0.28 -2.14
CA PHE A 94 -9.18 -0.16 -3.51
C PHE A 94 -7.97 -0.93 -4.00
N SER A 95 -8.05 -2.26 -4.02
CA SER A 95 -7.12 -3.08 -4.82
C SER A 95 -7.56 -3.08 -6.28
N GLU A 96 -6.63 -3.35 -7.20
CA GLU A 96 -6.82 -3.36 -8.66
C GLU A 96 -8.10 -4.08 -9.15
N HIS A 97 -8.56 -5.10 -8.41
CA HIS A 97 -9.72 -5.93 -8.76
C HIS A 97 -11.06 -5.39 -8.22
N SER A 98 -11.04 -4.46 -7.26
CA SER A 98 -12.23 -3.96 -6.55
C SER A 98 -12.92 -2.78 -7.23
N GLU A 99 -12.18 -2.00 -8.02
CA GLU A 99 -12.71 -0.81 -8.71
C GLU A 99 -13.70 -1.16 -9.83
N TRP A 100 -13.48 -2.31 -10.48
CA TRP A 100 -14.27 -2.74 -11.64
C TRP A 100 -15.61 -3.38 -11.29
N THR A 101 -15.75 -3.95 -10.08
CA THR A 101 -16.96 -4.68 -9.68
C THR A 101 -18.02 -3.80 -9.02
N SER A 102 -17.63 -2.67 -8.40
CA SER A 102 -18.55 -1.81 -7.64
C SER A 102 -19.11 -0.62 -8.42
N ALA A 103 -18.57 -0.32 -9.62
CA ALA A 103 -18.83 0.94 -10.33
C ALA A 103 -20.02 0.91 -11.31
N GLU A 104 -20.56 -0.25 -11.69
CA GLU A 104 -21.54 -0.35 -12.79
C GLU A 104 -22.73 -1.29 -12.51
N GLY A 105 -23.28 -1.24 -11.29
CA GLY A 105 -24.56 -1.90 -10.99
C GLY A 105 -25.77 -1.05 -11.43
N PHE A 106 -26.89 -1.70 -11.80
CA PHE A 106 -28.17 -1.01 -12.04
C PHE A 106 -28.72 -0.26 -10.81
N ASP A 107 -28.21 -0.57 -9.61
CA ASP A 107 -28.74 -0.08 -8.33
C ASP A 107 -27.88 1.03 -7.66
N LYS A 108 -26.60 1.25 -8.05
CA LYS A 108 -25.66 2.26 -7.49
C LYS A 108 -24.39 2.46 -8.38
N PRO A 109 -23.75 3.66 -8.40
CA PRO A 109 -24.30 4.99 -8.62
C PRO A 109 -24.16 5.44 -10.09
N TYR A 110 -25.26 5.94 -10.61
CA TYR A 110 -25.27 7.07 -11.55
C TYR A 110 -24.51 8.23 -10.87
N LEU A 111 -23.53 8.85 -11.55
CA LEU A 111 -22.83 10.05 -11.05
C LEU A 111 -23.81 11.05 -10.41
N PRO A 112 -23.41 11.84 -9.39
CA PRO A 112 -24.29 12.84 -8.79
C PRO A 112 -24.62 14.03 -9.73
N TYR A 113 -24.21 13.95 -11.01
CA TYR A 113 -24.31 14.98 -12.02
C TYR A 113 -25.17 14.51 -13.21
N LYS A 114 -26.19 15.30 -13.55
CA LYS A 114 -27.13 15.00 -14.63
C LYS A 114 -26.60 15.35 -16.03
N ASP A 115 -25.52 16.12 -16.11
CA ASP A 115 -24.92 16.62 -17.35
C ASP A 115 -23.66 15.85 -17.80
N VAL A 116 -23.37 14.72 -17.16
CA VAL A 116 -22.29 13.79 -17.53
C VAL A 116 -22.90 12.49 -18.03
N ASP A 117 -22.97 12.33 -19.36
CA ASP A 117 -23.61 11.17 -19.99
C ASP A 117 -22.67 9.97 -20.08
N ARG A 118 -23.16 8.77 -19.74
CA ARG A 118 -22.43 7.49 -19.81
C ARG A 118 -21.82 7.15 -21.16
N LEU A 119 -22.37 7.68 -22.25
CA LEU A 119 -21.89 7.45 -23.61
C LEU A 119 -20.75 8.41 -24.00
N THR A 120 -20.31 9.27 -23.10
CA THR A 120 -19.22 10.21 -23.34
C THR A 120 -17.91 9.71 -22.75
N TRP A 121 -16.79 10.05 -23.40
CA TRP A 121 -15.44 9.66 -22.97
C TRP A 121 -15.08 10.11 -21.54
N MET A 122 -15.76 11.13 -21.02
CA MET A 122 -15.50 11.73 -19.72
C MET A 122 -16.18 10.98 -18.56
N TYR A 123 -17.19 10.13 -18.82
CA TYR A 123 -17.98 9.50 -17.77
C TYR A 123 -17.13 8.63 -16.84
N ASN A 124 -16.38 7.68 -17.40
CA ASN A 124 -15.58 6.73 -16.60
C ASN A 124 -14.51 7.42 -15.73
N PRO A 125 -13.71 8.37 -16.27
CA PRO A 125 -12.78 9.11 -15.42
C PRO A 125 -13.46 9.89 -14.28
N ILE A 126 -14.59 10.56 -14.56
CA ILE A 126 -15.32 11.32 -13.54
C ILE A 126 -15.89 10.37 -12.47
N LEU A 127 -16.44 9.23 -12.88
CA LEU A 127 -16.96 8.20 -11.98
C LEU A 127 -15.89 7.64 -11.05
N ARG A 128 -14.73 7.24 -11.61
CA ARG A 128 -13.62 6.71 -10.81
C ARG A 128 -13.12 7.73 -9.80
N ILE A 129 -12.88 8.97 -10.21
CA ILE A 129 -12.45 10.02 -9.28
C ILE A 129 -13.53 10.32 -8.23
N SER A 130 -14.81 10.37 -8.61
CA SER A 130 -15.90 10.53 -7.63
C SER A 130 -15.85 9.45 -6.56
N TYR A 131 -15.62 8.19 -6.94
CA TYR A 131 -15.58 7.07 -6.02
C TYR A 131 -14.33 7.08 -5.12
N VAL A 132 -13.16 7.42 -5.67
CA VAL A 132 -11.93 7.66 -4.89
C VAL A 132 -12.16 8.77 -3.87
N MET A 133 -12.75 9.88 -4.28
CA MET A 133 -13.06 10.98 -3.38
C MET A 133 -14.05 10.56 -2.29
N ASP A 134 -15.09 9.81 -2.62
CA ASP A 134 -16.05 9.34 -1.62
C ASP A 134 -15.40 8.38 -0.61
N ARG A 135 -14.45 7.54 -1.03
CA ARG A 135 -13.68 6.73 -0.07
C ARG A 135 -12.79 7.59 0.80
N LEU A 136 -12.08 8.57 0.25
CA LEU A 136 -11.15 9.37 1.04
C LEU A 136 -11.90 10.31 2.00
N TYR A 137 -13.02 10.87 1.56
CA TYR A 137 -13.60 12.08 2.15
C TYR A 137 -15.09 11.97 2.49
N GLY A 138 -15.70 10.81 2.28
CA GLY A 138 -17.09 10.53 2.60
C GLY A 138 -18.07 10.89 1.48
N PRO A 139 -19.36 10.56 1.66
CA PRO A 139 -20.35 10.63 0.58
C PRO A 139 -20.48 12.01 -0.08
N ASN A 140 -20.54 12.01 -1.41
CA ASN A 140 -20.69 13.21 -2.26
C ASN A 140 -19.50 14.19 -2.15
N ALA A 141 -18.29 13.69 -1.91
CA ALA A 141 -17.11 14.52 -1.75
C ALA A 141 -16.84 15.38 -3.00
N ILE A 142 -17.05 14.83 -4.20
CA ILE A 142 -16.86 15.56 -5.46
C ILE A 142 -17.80 16.77 -5.58
N GLN A 143 -19.01 16.71 -5.01
CA GLN A 143 -19.96 17.83 -4.99
C GLN A 143 -19.53 18.98 -4.07
N ARG A 144 -18.52 18.78 -3.22
CA ARG A 144 -17.86 19.89 -2.50
C ARG A 144 -16.91 20.67 -3.38
N VAL A 145 -16.43 20.08 -4.47
CA VAL A 145 -15.59 20.74 -5.48
C VAL A 145 -16.44 21.34 -6.57
N PHE A 146 -17.40 20.59 -7.11
CA PHE A 146 -18.36 21.06 -8.12
C PHE A 146 -19.79 20.97 -7.56
N PRO A 147 -20.30 22.05 -6.94
CA PRO A 147 -21.59 22.02 -6.26
C PRO A 147 -22.80 21.85 -7.17
N GLY A 148 -23.83 21.16 -6.66
CA GLY A 148 -25.12 20.97 -7.32
C GLY A 148 -25.21 19.72 -8.20
N GLU A 149 -26.26 19.65 -9.01
CA GLU A 149 -26.56 18.50 -9.89
C GLU A 149 -25.94 18.62 -11.29
N LYS A 150 -25.15 19.68 -11.55
CA LYS A 150 -24.47 19.90 -12.84
C LYS A 150 -22.99 20.16 -12.61
N MET A 151 -22.14 19.34 -13.21
CA MET A 151 -20.68 19.47 -13.11
C MET A 151 -20.14 20.52 -14.09
N LEU A 152 -20.83 20.75 -15.20
CA LEU A 152 -20.40 21.60 -16.32
C LEU A 152 -19.03 21.16 -16.87
N PRO A 153 -18.90 19.91 -17.37
CA PRO A 153 -17.61 19.27 -17.67
C PRO A 153 -16.75 20.00 -18.71
N ASN A 154 -17.38 20.78 -19.60
CA ASN A 154 -16.69 21.54 -20.64
C ASN A 154 -16.24 22.95 -20.21
N GLN A 155 -16.58 23.38 -18.98
CA GLN A 155 -16.08 24.66 -18.46
C GLN A 155 -14.61 24.54 -18.08
N PRO A 156 -13.83 25.63 -18.22
CA PRO A 156 -12.49 25.73 -17.65
C PRO A 156 -12.50 25.41 -16.16
N ILE A 157 -11.54 24.58 -15.73
CA ILE A 157 -11.29 24.35 -14.30
C ILE A 157 -10.50 25.52 -13.71
N THR A 158 -10.82 25.92 -12.48
CA THR A 158 -10.04 26.93 -11.75
C THR A 158 -8.86 26.29 -11.00
N GLN A 159 -7.89 27.09 -10.62
CA GLN A 159 -6.77 26.67 -9.76
C GLN A 159 -7.26 26.11 -8.41
N GLU A 160 -8.28 26.73 -7.79
CA GLU A 160 -8.88 26.23 -6.55
C GLU A 160 -9.59 24.88 -6.73
N GLU A 161 -10.35 24.70 -7.81
CA GLU A 161 -11.01 23.42 -8.11
C GLU A 161 -9.96 22.32 -8.32
N ALA A 162 -8.89 22.61 -9.07
CA ALA A 162 -7.79 21.69 -9.29
C ALA A 162 -7.08 21.30 -7.98
N ALA A 163 -6.82 22.26 -7.09
CA ALA A 163 -6.19 22.00 -5.80
C ALA A 163 -7.03 21.08 -4.90
N LYS A 164 -8.34 21.31 -4.82
CA LYS A 164 -9.25 20.45 -4.04
C LYS A 164 -9.29 19.00 -4.54
N ILE A 165 -9.09 18.78 -5.83
CA ILE A 165 -8.94 17.42 -6.38
C ILE A 165 -7.57 16.86 -6.05
N LEU A 166 -6.49 17.62 -6.31
CA LEU A 166 -5.10 17.20 -6.04
C LEU A 166 -4.83 16.90 -4.56
N GLN A 167 -5.65 17.44 -3.65
CA GLN A 167 -5.56 17.17 -2.22
C GLN A 167 -5.59 15.66 -1.90
N MET A 168 -6.17 14.82 -2.78
CA MET A 168 -6.20 13.35 -2.61
C MET A 168 -4.81 12.72 -2.51
N PHE A 169 -3.78 13.38 -3.06
CA PHE A 169 -2.41 12.87 -3.08
C PHE A 169 -1.55 13.37 -1.91
N VAL A 170 -2.10 14.21 -1.03
CA VAL A 170 -1.39 14.74 0.15
C VAL A 170 -2.07 14.29 1.43
N MET A 171 -1.30 14.13 2.51
CA MET A 171 -1.82 13.87 3.85
C MET A 171 -2.40 15.14 4.49
N SER A 172 -3.35 15.80 3.83
CA SER A 172 -4.05 16.92 4.46
C SER A 172 -5.09 16.40 5.44
N ASN A 173 -5.04 16.93 6.67
CA ASN A 173 -6.00 16.63 7.72
C ASN A 173 -7.31 17.42 7.56
N ASP A 174 -7.32 18.50 6.76
CA ASP A 174 -8.48 19.37 6.55
C ASP A 174 -8.53 19.90 5.11
N GLY A 175 -9.53 19.47 4.35
CA GLY A 175 -9.73 19.91 2.97
C GLY A 175 -10.06 21.40 2.80
N GLN A 176 -10.31 22.16 3.88
CA GLN A 176 -10.44 23.63 3.80
C GLN A 176 -9.14 24.32 3.39
N HIS A 177 -7.98 23.69 3.65
CA HIS A 177 -6.65 24.23 3.37
C HIS A 177 -6.02 23.68 2.08
N ALA A 178 -6.82 23.00 1.24
CA ALA A 178 -6.33 22.34 0.03
C ALA A 178 -5.53 23.28 -0.90
N TRP A 179 -5.94 24.54 -1.03
CA TRP A 179 -5.21 25.50 -1.85
C TRP A 179 -3.82 25.80 -1.29
N GLU A 180 -3.74 26.11 0.00
CA GLU A 180 -2.49 26.38 0.70
C GLU A 180 -1.55 25.17 0.62
N ASP A 181 -2.06 23.98 0.94
CA ASP A 181 -1.27 22.74 0.95
C ASP A 181 -0.66 22.45 -0.42
N ILE A 182 -1.47 22.50 -1.48
CA ILE A 182 -1.03 22.22 -2.85
C ILE A 182 -0.07 23.29 -3.38
N LYS A 183 -0.24 24.54 -2.96
CA LYS A 183 0.69 25.62 -3.28
C LYS A 183 2.03 25.45 -2.56
N GLU A 184 2.03 25.01 -1.30
CA GLU A 184 3.24 24.68 -0.56
C GLU A 184 4.00 23.47 -1.16
N TRP A 185 3.29 22.51 -1.76
CA TRP A 185 3.89 21.45 -2.58
C TRP A 185 4.44 21.95 -3.91
N GLY A 186 4.10 23.19 -4.31
CA GLY A 186 4.54 23.79 -5.55
C GLY A 186 3.95 23.09 -6.76
N TRP A 187 2.78 22.45 -6.67
CA TRP A 187 2.18 21.79 -7.84
C TRP A 187 1.37 22.76 -8.69
N LEU A 188 0.73 23.75 -8.05
CA LEU A 188 -0.03 24.80 -8.71
C LEU A 188 0.52 26.19 -8.33
N GLU A 189 0.35 27.15 -9.24
CA GLU A 189 0.82 28.53 -9.12
C GLU A 189 -0.32 29.49 -9.49
N GLY A 190 -0.16 30.80 -9.21
CA GLY A 190 -1.17 31.83 -9.50
C GLY A 190 -2.18 32.07 -8.37
N GLU A 191 -3.35 32.60 -8.74
CA GLU A 191 -4.45 32.92 -7.83
C GLU A 191 -5.60 31.88 -7.92
N ARG A 192 -6.37 31.75 -6.84
CA ARG A 192 -7.44 30.74 -6.69
C ARG A 192 -8.45 30.72 -7.85
N THR A 193 -8.81 31.91 -8.35
CA THR A 193 -9.82 32.11 -9.39
C THR A 193 -9.28 31.98 -10.82
N ASP A 194 -7.97 31.85 -10.98
CA ASP A 194 -7.36 31.72 -12.30
C ASP A 194 -7.78 30.40 -12.94
N ARG A 195 -7.87 30.41 -14.27
CA ARG A 195 -8.17 29.20 -15.06
C ARG A 195 -6.89 28.43 -15.32
N LEU A 196 -6.89 27.15 -14.97
CA LEU A 196 -5.74 26.28 -15.18
C LEU A 196 -5.49 26.08 -16.68
N LYS A 197 -4.27 26.36 -17.13
CA LYS A 197 -3.85 26.10 -18.51
C LYS A 197 -3.40 24.65 -18.66
N ARG A 198 -3.56 24.08 -19.86
CA ARG A 198 -3.07 22.71 -20.15
C ARG A 198 -1.58 22.52 -19.88
N GLY A 199 -0.76 23.52 -20.19
CA GLY A 199 0.68 23.49 -19.93
C GLY A 199 1.00 23.46 -18.44
N GLU A 200 0.25 24.20 -17.62
CA GLU A 200 0.40 24.21 -16.15
C GLU A 200 -0.02 22.87 -15.55
N ALA A 201 -1.15 22.31 -16.00
CA ALA A 201 -1.62 20.99 -15.59
C ALA A 201 -0.60 19.87 -15.93
N ALA A 202 0.09 19.98 -17.07
CA ALA A 202 1.15 19.04 -17.42
C ALA A 202 2.37 19.13 -16.50
N VAL A 203 2.75 20.34 -16.08
CA VAL A 203 3.82 20.53 -15.09
C VAL A 203 3.41 20.00 -13.72
N ALA A 204 2.18 20.27 -13.29
CA ALA A 204 1.64 19.74 -12.04
C ALA A 204 1.62 18.20 -12.04
N ALA A 205 1.15 17.59 -13.13
CA ALA A 205 1.13 16.12 -13.30
C ALA A 205 2.53 15.50 -13.26
N ASP A 206 3.52 16.13 -13.89
CA ASP A 206 4.91 15.68 -13.90
C ASP A 206 5.57 15.75 -12.50
N ARG A 207 5.31 16.83 -11.76
CA ARG A 207 5.71 16.95 -10.34
C ARG A 207 5.02 15.87 -9.49
N LEU A 208 3.74 15.62 -9.70
CA LEU A 208 2.99 14.61 -8.98
C LEU A 208 3.44 13.17 -9.32
N MET A 209 3.75 12.86 -10.58
CA MET A 209 4.34 11.57 -10.94
C MET A 209 5.65 11.34 -10.18
N THR A 210 6.51 12.36 -10.13
CA THR A 210 7.77 12.27 -9.37
C THR A 210 7.51 12.01 -7.89
N TYR A 211 6.53 12.71 -7.31
CA TYR A 211 6.12 12.52 -5.92
C TYR A 211 5.61 11.10 -5.64
N LEU A 212 4.75 10.55 -6.51
CA LEU A 212 4.13 9.23 -6.33
C LEU A 212 5.09 8.06 -6.53
N VAL A 213 6.24 8.26 -7.18
CA VAL A 213 7.26 7.22 -7.38
C VAL A 213 8.23 7.14 -6.18
N GLN A 214 8.40 8.22 -5.41
CA GLN A 214 9.48 8.30 -4.41
C GLN A 214 9.16 7.65 -3.06
N ASP A 215 8.10 8.08 -2.38
CA ASP A 215 7.77 7.62 -1.02
C ASP A 215 6.26 7.55 -0.82
N SER A 216 5.79 6.61 0.01
CA SER A 216 4.36 6.49 0.37
C SER A 216 3.87 7.69 1.17
N ILE A 217 2.63 8.13 0.95
CA ILE A 217 2.02 9.25 1.70
C ILE A 217 2.17 9.10 3.23
N MET A 218 2.03 7.89 3.79
CA MET A 218 2.30 7.57 5.20
C MET A 218 3.59 6.77 5.32
N PRO A 219 4.76 7.43 5.38
CA PRO A 219 6.05 6.75 5.27
C PRO A 219 6.30 5.79 6.45
N LEU A 220 5.78 6.07 7.65
CA LEU A 220 5.98 5.19 8.81
C LEU A 220 4.88 4.11 8.94
N LEU A 221 3.91 4.05 8.04
CA LEU A 221 2.86 3.03 8.09
C LEU A 221 3.40 1.69 7.57
N ASP A 222 3.31 0.68 8.42
CA ASP A 222 3.75 -0.69 8.20
C ASP A 222 2.63 -1.63 8.68
N TYR A 223 1.53 -1.66 7.93
CA TYR A 223 0.31 -2.33 8.36
C TYR A 223 0.38 -3.86 8.24
N ASP A 224 1.26 -4.37 7.37
CA ASP A 224 1.53 -5.80 7.16
C ASP A 224 2.81 -6.28 7.87
N GLY A 225 3.62 -5.37 8.43
CA GLY A 225 4.86 -5.68 9.15
C GLY A 225 6.01 -6.10 8.23
N GLN A 226 5.90 -5.86 6.91
CA GLN A 226 6.88 -6.27 5.92
C GLN A 226 7.72 -5.11 5.38
N LYS A 227 7.31 -3.86 5.62
CA LYS A 227 7.98 -2.68 5.07
C LYS A 227 9.36 -2.43 5.68
N PHE A 228 9.53 -2.71 6.97
CA PHE A 228 10.73 -2.36 7.72
C PHE A 228 11.58 -3.58 8.16
N PRO A 229 12.93 -3.45 8.24
CA PRO A 229 13.72 -2.26 7.92
C PRO A 229 13.83 -2.05 6.40
N MET A 230 13.83 -0.79 5.98
CA MET A 230 14.03 -0.43 4.58
C MET A 230 15.52 -0.43 4.23
N VAL A 231 15.86 -0.95 3.07
CA VAL A 231 17.22 -0.96 2.53
C VAL A 231 17.22 -0.27 1.16
N PRO A 232 18.36 0.28 0.70
CA PRO A 232 18.42 1.00 -0.56
C PRO A 232 18.03 0.13 -1.75
N GLU A 233 17.32 0.71 -2.71
CA GLU A 233 16.94 0.01 -3.95
C GLU A 233 18.16 -0.17 -4.86
N ILE A 234 18.33 -1.39 -5.38
CA ILE A 234 19.40 -1.74 -6.32
C ILE A 234 18.89 -1.55 -7.75
N GLN A 235 19.44 -0.58 -8.48
CA GLN A 235 19.00 -0.25 -9.85
C GLN A 235 19.46 -1.28 -10.89
N GLU A 236 20.70 -1.76 -10.78
CA GLU A 236 21.27 -2.77 -11.68
C GLU A 236 21.56 -4.05 -10.90
N ILE A 237 20.66 -5.02 -11.01
CA ILE A 237 20.74 -6.30 -10.29
C ILE A 237 21.67 -7.30 -10.98
N PHE A 238 21.76 -7.22 -12.31
CA PHE A 238 22.52 -8.16 -13.15
C PHE A 238 23.71 -7.49 -13.86
N PRO A 239 24.62 -6.80 -13.14
CA PRO A 239 25.77 -6.20 -13.79
C PRO A 239 26.75 -7.28 -14.21
N LEU A 240 27.56 -6.93 -15.21
CA LEU A 240 28.64 -7.81 -15.65
C LEU A 240 29.87 -7.78 -14.73
N PHE A 241 29.97 -6.82 -13.81
CA PHE A 241 31.10 -6.59 -12.87
C PHE A 241 32.46 -6.27 -13.53
N ALA A 242 32.58 -6.43 -14.84
CA ALA A 242 33.74 -6.03 -15.63
C ALA A 242 33.32 -5.52 -17.01
N GLY A 243 34.16 -4.67 -17.61
CA GLY A 243 33.97 -4.22 -18.98
C GLY A 243 34.53 -5.22 -19.99
N TYR A 244 33.71 -5.64 -20.96
CA TYR A 244 34.11 -6.58 -22.00
C TYR A 244 34.20 -5.92 -23.37
N THR A 245 35.24 -6.27 -24.14
CA THR A 245 35.40 -5.76 -25.51
C THR A 245 34.65 -6.63 -26.53
N LYS A 246 34.68 -6.23 -27.81
CA LYS A 246 34.12 -7.05 -28.91
C LYS A 246 34.90 -8.34 -29.18
N LEU A 247 36.19 -8.38 -28.83
CA LEU A 247 37.01 -9.59 -28.91
C LEU A 247 37.03 -10.22 -27.53
N ARG A 248 36.30 -11.33 -27.39
CA ARG A 248 36.11 -12.04 -26.13
C ARG A 248 36.87 -13.37 -26.15
N THR A 249 37.42 -13.75 -25.02
CA THR A 249 37.95 -15.09 -24.79
C THR A 249 36.80 -16.08 -24.58
N ALA A 250 37.07 -17.38 -24.74
CA ALA A 250 36.05 -18.41 -24.54
C ALA A 250 35.47 -18.43 -23.12
N ASP A 251 36.26 -18.03 -22.11
CA ASP A 251 35.81 -17.96 -20.72
C ASP A 251 34.96 -16.71 -20.45
N GLU A 252 35.29 -15.58 -21.10
CA GLU A 252 34.43 -14.37 -21.07
C GLU A 252 33.08 -14.61 -21.75
N ASP A 253 33.06 -15.32 -22.89
CA ASP A 253 31.82 -15.68 -23.57
C ASP A 253 30.95 -16.60 -22.69
N LYS A 254 31.56 -17.60 -22.03
CA LYS A 254 30.83 -18.46 -21.08
C LYS A 254 30.23 -17.67 -19.93
N TYR A 255 30.99 -16.75 -19.33
CA TYR A 255 30.50 -15.92 -18.25
C TYR A 255 29.32 -15.05 -18.71
N ILE A 256 29.46 -14.32 -19.82
CA ILE A 256 28.41 -13.43 -20.32
C ILE A 256 27.15 -14.23 -20.66
N ASN A 257 27.28 -15.37 -21.35
CA ASN A 257 26.15 -16.24 -21.66
C ASN A 257 25.46 -16.76 -20.39
N ALA A 258 26.22 -17.06 -19.33
CA ALA A 258 25.64 -17.47 -18.05
C ALA A 258 24.85 -16.34 -17.38
N VAL A 259 25.39 -15.11 -17.39
CA VAL A 259 24.67 -13.93 -16.86
C VAL A 259 23.39 -13.65 -17.64
N GLU A 260 23.46 -13.68 -18.97
CA GLU A 260 22.28 -13.48 -19.83
C GLU A 260 21.22 -14.58 -19.58
N ALA A 261 21.64 -15.84 -19.47
CA ALA A 261 20.72 -16.94 -19.16
C ALA A 261 20.04 -16.76 -17.79
N ILE A 262 20.77 -16.37 -16.74
CA ILE A 262 20.19 -16.12 -15.41
C ILE A 262 19.23 -14.93 -15.46
N ARG A 263 19.63 -13.82 -16.10
CA ARG A 263 18.83 -12.60 -16.23
C ARG A 263 17.51 -12.87 -16.98
N ASP A 264 17.58 -13.68 -18.03
CA ASP A 264 16.45 -13.96 -18.92
C ASP A 264 15.64 -15.20 -18.46
N HIS A 265 16.00 -15.80 -17.32
CA HIS A 265 15.41 -17.02 -16.75
C HIS A 265 15.48 -18.26 -17.67
N GLU A 266 16.55 -18.34 -18.44
CA GLU A 266 16.90 -19.44 -19.35
C GLU A 266 18.08 -20.28 -18.82
N ASP A 267 18.46 -20.10 -17.55
CA ASP A 267 19.55 -20.84 -16.91
C ASP A 267 19.26 -22.34 -16.76
N THR A 268 20.31 -23.15 -16.86
CA THR A 268 20.26 -24.61 -16.68
C THR A 268 21.34 -25.07 -15.70
N ASP A 269 21.32 -26.35 -15.34
CA ASP A 269 22.38 -26.97 -14.52
C ASP A 269 23.78 -26.75 -15.16
N GLU A 270 23.86 -26.77 -16.50
CA GLU A 270 25.09 -26.47 -17.24
C GLU A 270 25.59 -25.03 -17.04
N THR A 271 24.68 -24.05 -16.93
CA THR A 271 25.04 -22.65 -16.63
C THR A 271 25.87 -22.55 -15.36
N PHE A 272 25.42 -23.19 -14.28
CA PHE A 272 26.12 -23.19 -13.00
C PHE A 272 27.36 -24.09 -13.01
N VAL A 273 27.40 -25.16 -13.80
CA VAL A 273 28.62 -25.95 -14.00
C VAL A 273 29.72 -25.10 -14.65
N ASP A 274 29.38 -24.28 -15.65
CA ASP A 274 30.36 -23.42 -16.30
C ASP A 274 30.84 -22.29 -15.37
N LEU A 275 29.94 -21.67 -14.60
CA LEU A 275 30.33 -20.72 -13.55
C LEU A 275 31.29 -21.34 -12.52
N ARG A 276 31.03 -22.57 -12.05
CA ARG A 276 31.95 -23.27 -11.12
C ARG A 276 33.33 -23.51 -11.73
N LYS A 277 33.40 -23.86 -13.02
CA LYS A 277 34.70 -24.02 -13.73
C LYS A 277 35.45 -22.69 -13.79
N LEU A 278 34.75 -21.59 -14.08
CA LEU A 278 35.34 -20.25 -14.12
C LEU A 278 35.89 -19.85 -12.74
N ALA A 279 35.14 -20.11 -11.67
CA ALA A 279 35.58 -19.87 -10.29
C ALA A 279 36.88 -20.65 -9.99
N SER A 280 36.97 -21.91 -10.43
CA SER A 280 38.17 -22.73 -10.20
C SER A 280 39.40 -22.37 -11.06
N ASN A 281 39.20 -21.71 -12.21
CA ASN A 281 40.24 -21.55 -13.23
C ASN A 281 40.96 -20.19 -13.22
N SER A 282 40.94 -19.45 -12.11
CA SER A 282 41.56 -18.11 -12.02
C SER A 282 41.03 -17.11 -13.08
N PHE A 283 39.77 -17.25 -13.49
CA PHE A 283 39.09 -16.24 -14.30
C PHE A 283 39.14 -14.89 -13.59
N SER A 284 39.37 -13.78 -14.30
CA SER A 284 39.66 -12.50 -13.64
C SER A 284 38.45 -11.92 -12.89
N ASN A 285 37.23 -12.12 -13.39
CA ASN A 285 36.01 -11.60 -12.76
C ASN A 285 35.46 -12.56 -11.70
N GLN A 286 36.20 -12.71 -10.60
CA GLN A 286 35.81 -13.56 -9.47
C GLN A 286 34.60 -13.00 -8.72
N VAL A 287 34.47 -11.67 -8.63
CA VAL A 287 33.30 -11.01 -8.01
C VAL A 287 32.01 -11.46 -8.68
N GLY A 288 31.93 -11.29 -10.00
CA GLY A 288 30.74 -11.68 -10.76
C GLY A 288 30.48 -13.18 -10.74
N THR A 289 31.53 -14.00 -10.87
CA THR A 289 31.39 -15.46 -10.89
C THR A 289 30.78 -15.99 -9.59
N HIS A 290 31.30 -15.56 -8.43
CA HIS A 290 30.77 -15.96 -7.14
C HIS A 290 29.40 -15.33 -6.83
N PHE A 291 29.16 -14.10 -7.28
CA PHE A 291 27.84 -13.48 -7.18
C PHE A 291 26.79 -14.34 -7.90
N TYR A 292 27.00 -14.73 -9.16
CA TYR A 292 26.01 -15.54 -9.88
C TYR A 292 25.94 -17.00 -9.40
N LEU A 293 27.01 -17.54 -8.82
CA LEU A 293 26.95 -18.86 -8.18
C LEU A 293 26.05 -18.88 -6.93
N SER A 294 25.89 -17.76 -6.22
CA SER A 294 24.96 -17.68 -5.08
C SER A 294 23.48 -17.74 -5.48
N TRP A 295 23.17 -17.73 -6.78
CA TRP A 295 21.82 -17.80 -7.31
C TRP A 295 21.45 -19.22 -7.75
N ASP A 296 22.35 -20.20 -7.58
CA ASP A 296 22.12 -21.58 -8.01
C ASP A 296 20.96 -22.20 -7.21
N PRO A 297 19.81 -22.51 -7.86
CA PRO A 297 18.65 -23.07 -7.19
C PRO A 297 18.85 -24.55 -6.79
N SER A 298 19.90 -25.19 -7.27
CA SER A 298 20.23 -26.60 -7.00
C SER A 298 21.02 -26.81 -5.71
N THR A 299 21.54 -25.74 -5.10
CA THR A 299 22.35 -25.82 -3.87
C THR A 299 21.59 -25.35 -2.63
N THR A 300 22.19 -25.51 -1.44
CA THR A 300 21.55 -25.08 -0.20
C THR A 300 21.70 -23.56 -0.01
N LEU A 301 20.79 -22.96 0.77
CA LEU A 301 20.92 -21.53 1.11
C LEU A 301 22.21 -21.21 1.88
N ASP A 302 22.73 -22.14 2.68
CA ASP A 302 24.02 -21.99 3.35
C ASP A 302 25.19 -21.97 2.33
N ASP A 303 25.16 -22.85 1.32
CA ASP A 303 26.17 -22.85 0.25
C ASP A 303 26.09 -21.57 -0.61
N ASN A 304 24.87 -21.13 -0.95
CA ASN A 304 24.65 -19.88 -1.67
C ASN A 304 25.16 -18.67 -0.87
N LEU A 305 24.91 -18.64 0.44
CA LEU A 305 25.46 -17.61 1.32
C LEU A 305 27.00 -17.61 1.31
N ASP A 306 27.62 -18.79 1.32
CA ASP A 306 29.08 -18.91 1.22
C ASP A 306 29.62 -18.37 -0.10
N GLU A 307 28.97 -18.63 -1.22
CA GLU A 307 29.31 -18.04 -2.53
C GLU A 307 29.13 -16.51 -2.53
N ALA A 308 28.03 -16.00 -1.93
CA ALA A 308 27.81 -14.56 -1.80
C ALA A 308 28.93 -13.86 -1.01
N PHE A 309 29.42 -14.48 0.07
CA PHE A 309 30.57 -13.95 0.79
C PHE A 309 31.89 -14.09 0.03
N LYS A 310 32.09 -15.14 -0.77
CA LYS A 310 33.28 -15.25 -1.65
C LYS A 310 33.32 -14.12 -2.69
N ALA A 311 32.16 -13.64 -3.15
CA ALA A 311 32.09 -12.46 -4.01
C ALA A 311 32.59 -11.19 -3.29
N ILE A 312 32.24 -11.01 -2.01
CA ILE A 312 32.77 -9.92 -1.17
C ILE A 312 34.28 -10.10 -0.92
N ASP A 313 34.74 -11.33 -0.67
CA ASP A 313 36.18 -11.61 -0.53
C ASP A 313 36.96 -11.22 -1.80
N ALA A 314 36.43 -11.56 -2.98
CA ALA A 314 37.01 -11.18 -4.27
C ALA A 314 37.05 -9.66 -4.46
N TYR A 315 35.99 -8.94 -4.08
CA TYR A 315 35.93 -7.48 -4.14
C TYR A 315 37.10 -6.83 -3.39
N PHE A 316 37.37 -7.28 -2.15
CA PHE A 316 38.48 -6.75 -1.36
C PHE A 316 39.86 -7.21 -1.88
N ALA A 317 39.93 -8.31 -2.64
CA ALA A 317 41.17 -8.79 -3.26
C ALA A 317 41.59 -7.92 -4.46
N ASP A 318 40.63 -7.42 -5.24
CA ASP A 318 40.86 -6.60 -6.44
C ASP A 318 41.40 -5.20 -6.12
N LYS A 319 41.21 -4.73 -4.88
CA LYS A 319 41.66 -3.41 -4.37
C LYS A 319 41.11 -2.21 -5.15
N ILE A 320 40.01 -2.38 -5.88
CA ILE A 320 39.30 -1.32 -6.59
C ILE A 320 38.11 -0.88 -5.73
N ILE A 321 38.00 0.42 -5.47
CA ILE A 321 36.91 1.01 -4.69
C ILE A 321 35.72 1.25 -5.61
N LEU A 322 34.68 0.41 -5.50
CA LEU A 322 33.41 0.51 -6.23
C LEU A 322 32.25 0.37 -5.23
N PRO A 323 31.77 1.47 -4.62
CA PRO A 323 30.73 1.42 -3.58
C PRO A 323 29.44 0.73 -4.03
N ASP A 324 28.96 1.03 -5.23
CA ASP A 324 27.72 0.46 -5.78
C ASP A 324 27.82 -1.06 -5.93
N THR A 325 29.01 -1.57 -6.30
CA THR A 325 29.28 -3.01 -6.34
C THR A 325 29.20 -3.62 -4.94
N LEU A 326 29.85 -3.01 -3.95
CA LEU A 326 29.79 -3.52 -2.57
C LEU A 326 28.35 -3.48 -2.01
N GLN A 327 27.58 -2.46 -2.37
CA GLN A 327 26.17 -2.33 -2.01
C GLN A 327 25.34 -3.48 -2.57
N LEU A 328 25.51 -3.82 -3.86
CA LEU A 328 24.85 -4.98 -4.49
C LEU A 328 25.24 -6.30 -3.81
N LEU A 329 26.53 -6.49 -3.51
CA LEU A 329 27.00 -7.70 -2.82
C LEU A 329 26.43 -7.81 -1.41
N GLY A 330 26.36 -6.68 -0.68
CA GLY A 330 25.72 -6.59 0.64
C GLY A 330 24.23 -6.90 0.60
N ALA A 331 23.52 -6.39 -0.42
CA ALA A 331 22.10 -6.69 -0.65
C ALA A 331 21.86 -8.19 -0.86
N ASN A 332 22.68 -8.83 -1.69
CA ASN A 332 22.58 -10.27 -1.96
C ASN A 332 22.78 -11.11 -0.68
N VAL A 333 23.77 -10.76 0.15
CA VAL A 333 23.98 -11.40 1.46
C VAL A 333 22.77 -11.19 2.39
N TYR A 334 22.23 -9.96 2.43
CA TYR A 334 21.05 -9.63 3.22
C TYR A 334 19.83 -10.45 2.81
N ASP A 335 19.55 -10.58 1.52
CA ASP A 335 18.39 -11.31 1.02
C ASP A 335 18.46 -12.82 1.30
N ILE A 336 19.63 -13.43 1.16
CA ILE A 336 19.85 -14.84 1.55
C ILE A 336 19.68 -14.98 3.06
N ALA A 337 20.16 -14.02 3.85
CA ALA A 337 20.01 -14.03 5.31
C ALA A 337 18.55 -13.92 5.75
N LEU A 338 17.71 -13.13 5.08
CA LEU A 338 16.26 -13.07 5.34
C LEU A 338 15.59 -14.43 5.14
N GLN A 339 15.95 -15.16 4.08
CA GLN A 339 15.40 -16.48 3.79
C GLN A 339 15.81 -17.54 4.83
N LEU A 340 17.07 -17.51 5.27
CA LEU A 340 17.58 -18.38 6.33
C LEU A 340 16.96 -18.03 7.69
N GLY A 341 16.93 -16.75 8.02
CA GLY A 341 16.46 -16.23 9.30
C GLY A 341 14.95 -16.37 9.52
N GLY A 342 14.16 -16.40 8.44
CA GLY A 342 12.74 -16.76 8.51
C GLY A 342 12.47 -18.18 9.06
N LYS A 343 13.46 -19.08 9.01
CA LYS A 343 13.41 -20.42 9.60
C LYS A 343 14.11 -20.51 10.96
N ASP A 344 15.23 -19.83 11.12
CA ASP A 344 16.02 -19.78 12.36
C ASP A 344 16.63 -18.40 12.56
N GLN A 345 16.07 -17.61 13.48
CA GLN A 345 16.53 -16.25 13.77
C GLN A 345 18.03 -16.18 14.14
N ARG A 346 18.63 -17.26 14.66
CA ARG A 346 20.07 -17.30 15.00
C ARG A 346 20.98 -17.15 13.79
N GLN A 347 20.46 -17.33 12.58
CA GLN A 347 21.21 -17.14 11.34
C GLN A 347 21.57 -15.68 11.11
N TYR A 348 20.71 -14.72 11.52
CA TYR A 348 21.00 -13.29 11.39
C TYR A 348 22.30 -12.92 12.09
N LYS A 349 22.47 -13.36 13.35
CA LYS A 349 23.70 -13.15 14.11
C LYS A 349 24.96 -13.69 13.42
N LYS A 350 24.90 -14.91 12.87
CA LYS A 350 26.06 -15.51 12.19
C LYS A 350 26.48 -14.71 10.96
N VAL A 351 25.51 -14.28 10.16
CA VAL A 351 25.75 -13.45 8.96
C VAL A 351 26.34 -12.10 9.38
N LEU A 352 25.75 -11.46 10.39
CA LEU A 352 26.21 -10.18 10.92
C LEU A 352 27.66 -10.24 11.42
N ASP A 353 28.02 -11.28 12.18
CA ASP A 353 29.38 -11.47 12.69
C ASP A 353 30.41 -11.60 11.54
N ARG A 354 30.03 -12.23 10.41
CA ARG A 354 30.88 -12.32 9.22
C ARG A 354 30.96 -10.99 8.47
N LEU A 355 29.86 -10.25 8.34
CA LEU A 355 29.85 -8.90 7.72
C LEU A 355 30.72 -7.89 8.49
N ARG A 356 30.70 -7.92 9.83
CA ARG A 356 31.55 -7.07 10.70
C ARG A 356 33.04 -7.23 10.40
N ALA A 357 33.49 -8.41 9.98
CA ALA A 357 34.89 -8.61 9.59
C ALA A 357 35.29 -7.79 8.35
N TYR A 358 34.34 -7.50 7.45
CA TYR A 358 34.57 -6.66 6.28
C TYR A 358 34.47 -5.18 6.60
N GLU A 359 33.58 -4.76 7.49
CA GLU A 359 33.48 -3.37 7.95
C GLU A 359 34.85 -2.83 8.39
N THR A 360 35.63 -3.63 9.13
CA THR A 360 37.00 -3.25 9.58
C THR A 360 38.02 -3.03 8.45
N LYS A 361 37.73 -3.52 7.23
CA LYS A 361 38.59 -3.36 6.05
C LYS A 361 38.27 -2.07 5.28
N VAL A 362 37.13 -1.45 5.58
CA VAL A 362 36.66 -0.25 4.89
C VAL A 362 37.01 0.99 5.71
N LYS A 363 37.31 2.09 5.03
CA LYS A 363 37.57 3.38 5.71
C LYS A 363 36.26 3.94 6.28
N PRO A 364 36.20 4.32 7.57
CA PRO A 364 35.05 5.04 8.13
C PRO A 364 34.71 6.30 7.33
N ASP A 365 33.41 6.64 7.28
CA ASP A 365 32.83 7.74 6.51
C ASP A 365 33.03 7.66 4.98
N SER A 366 33.44 6.50 4.43
CA SER A 366 33.46 6.27 2.99
C SER A 366 32.11 5.78 2.46
N LYS A 367 31.90 5.89 1.14
CA LYS A 367 30.71 5.34 0.48
C LYS A 367 30.63 3.80 0.55
N GLU A 368 31.77 3.11 0.60
CA GLU A 368 31.80 1.67 0.86
C GLU A 368 31.35 1.33 2.29
N TRP A 369 31.73 2.16 3.27
CA TRP A 369 31.36 1.92 4.67
C TRP A 369 29.86 2.15 4.88
N GLU A 370 29.33 3.21 4.29
CA GLU A 370 27.88 3.45 4.22
C GLU A 370 27.14 2.27 3.59
N ALA A 371 27.60 1.80 2.42
CA ALA A 371 26.97 0.70 1.68
C ALA A 371 26.83 -0.57 2.52
N ILE A 372 27.85 -0.96 3.28
CA ILE A 372 27.77 -2.18 4.12
C ILE A 372 27.03 -1.92 5.44
N SER A 373 27.18 -0.74 6.04
CA SER A 373 26.62 -0.41 7.36
C SER A 373 25.08 -0.41 7.35
N ILE A 374 24.45 0.06 6.28
CA ILE A 374 22.98 0.09 6.19
C ILE A 374 22.38 -1.34 6.22
N TYR A 375 22.99 -2.29 5.51
CA TYR A 375 22.56 -3.69 5.54
C TYR A 375 22.89 -4.37 6.87
N MET A 376 24.04 -4.04 7.48
CA MET A 376 24.38 -4.53 8.81
C MET A 376 23.37 -4.06 9.86
N ALA A 377 23.02 -2.77 9.87
CA ALA A 377 21.98 -2.24 10.74
C ALA A 377 20.61 -2.91 10.50
N ALA A 378 20.27 -3.22 9.24
CA ALA A 378 19.05 -3.95 8.93
C ALA A 378 19.06 -5.38 9.50
N LEU A 379 20.19 -6.09 9.46
CA LEU A 379 20.35 -7.39 10.11
C LEU A 379 20.34 -7.30 11.64
N GLU A 380 20.90 -6.23 12.21
CA GLU A 380 20.83 -5.96 13.65
C GLU A 380 19.38 -5.83 14.12
N ILE A 381 18.53 -5.13 13.38
CA ILE A 381 17.08 -5.10 13.61
C ILE A 381 16.48 -6.51 13.59
N LYS A 382 16.77 -7.32 12.56
CA LYS A 382 16.21 -8.69 12.44
C LYS A 382 16.70 -9.63 13.55
N ASP A 383 17.90 -9.40 14.06
CA ASP A 383 18.46 -10.10 15.23
C ASP A 383 17.91 -9.56 16.58
N GLY A 384 17.15 -8.47 16.58
CA GLY A 384 16.57 -7.84 17.77
C GLY A 384 17.48 -6.84 18.49
N GLN A 385 18.59 -6.42 17.86
CA GLN A 385 19.54 -5.42 18.36
C GLN A 385 19.15 -3.99 17.94
N ILE A 386 17.96 -3.54 18.35
CA ILE A 386 17.36 -2.29 17.87
C ILE A 386 18.21 -1.05 18.18
N GLU A 387 18.73 -0.91 19.41
CA GLU A 387 19.53 0.27 19.77
C GLU A 387 20.85 0.34 18.98
N THR A 388 21.50 -0.80 18.73
CA THR A 388 22.73 -0.86 17.92
C THR A 388 22.46 -0.41 16.48
N ALA A 389 21.36 -0.89 15.89
CA ALA A 389 20.94 -0.46 14.57
C ALA A 389 20.60 1.05 14.52
N LEU A 390 19.94 1.58 15.57
CA LEU A 390 19.63 3.01 15.68
C LEU A 390 20.89 3.87 15.76
N GLU A 391 21.92 3.44 16.47
CA GLU A 391 23.22 4.11 16.52
C GLU A 391 23.87 4.14 15.14
N GLN A 392 23.84 3.02 14.41
CA GLN A 392 24.35 2.90 13.04
C GLN A 392 23.60 3.81 12.06
N TYR A 393 22.27 3.74 12.00
CA TYR A 393 21.48 4.55 11.06
C TYR A 393 21.65 6.06 11.30
N ARG A 394 21.90 6.49 12.55
CA ARG A 394 22.18 7.90 12.86
C ARG A 394 23.46 8.43 12.24
N LEU A 395 24.38 7.58 11.79
CA LEU A 395 25.58 8.03 11.09
C LEU A 395 25.25 8.55 9.68
N PHE A 396 24.17 8.06 9.07
CA PHE A 396 23.83 8.30 7.65
C PHE A 396 22.52 9.08 7.43
N HIS A 397 21.69 9.24 8.46
CA HIS A 397 20.34 9.82 8.37
C HIS A 397 20.23 11.25 7.78
N THR A 398 21.34 11.98 7.63
CA THR A 398 21.34 13.34 7.05
C THR A 398 21.46 13.36 5.52
N PHE A 399 21.81 12.24 4.90
CA PHE A 399 21.98 12.12 3.45
C PHE A 399 21.45 10.81 2.86
N GLU A 400 21.17 9.79 3.67
CA GLU A 400 20.52 8.54 3.24
C GLU A 400 19.06 8.47 3.73
N ALA A 401 18.12 8.37 2.78
CA ALA A 401 16.68 8.42 3.04
C ALA A 401 16.21 7.22 3.88
N GLU A 402 16.69 6.03 3.56
CA GLU A 402 16.38 4.77 4.24
C GLU A 402 16.86 4.80 5.70
N ALA A 403 18.04 5.38 5.96
CA ALA A 403 18.56 5.53 7.32
C ALA A 403 17.70 6.49 8.16
N LEU A 404 17.27 7.63 7.59
CA LEU A 404 16.33 8.54 8.26
C LEU A 404 14.99 7.86 8.55
N LEU A 405 14.47 7.13 7.57
CA LEU A 405 13.17 6.46 7.65
C LEU A 405 13.18 5.34 8.70
N ASN A 406 14.20 4.48 8.69
CA ASN A 406 14.39 3.43 9.69
C ASN A 406 14.58 4.00 11.09
N THR A 407 15.45 5.00 11.25
CA THR A 407 15.68 5.63 12.57
C THR A 407 14.37 6.19 13.12
N THR A 408 13.60 6.89 12.29
CA THR A 408 12.33 7.49 12.69
C THR A 408 11.29 6.41 13.05
N TYR A 409 11.18 5.36 12.23
CA TYR A 409 10.25 4.25 12.45
C TYR A 409 10.52 3.52 13.77
N TYR A 410 11.76 3.08 14.00
CA TYR A 410 12.08 2.32 15.21
C TYR A 410 12.03 3.18 16.48
N LEU A 411 12.34 4.48 16.40
CA LEU A 411 12.07 5.40 17.52
C LEU A 411 10.57 5.47 17.85
N VAL A 412 9.70 5.55 16.84
CA VAL A 412 8.24 5.57 17.05
C VAL A 412 7.75 4.24 17.62
N GLN A 413 8.22 3.10 17.10
CA GLN A 413 7.85 1.77 17.60
C GLN A 413 8.23 1.57 19.07
N GLU A 414 9.40 2.06 19.50
CA GLU A 414 9.85 2.06 20.90
C GLU A 414 9.16 3.13 21.76
N GLY A 415 8.17 3.87 21.23
CA GLY A 415 7.44 4.91 21.95
C GLY A 415 8.22 6.21 22.17
N ARG A 416 9.38 6.39 21.53
CA ARG A 416 10.28 7.57 21.61
C ARG A 416 9.90 8.65 20.59
N ILE A 417 8.60 8.98 20.50
CA ILE A 417 8.06 9.89 19.47
C ILE A 417 8.70 11.28 19.52
N GLN A 418 8.97 11.84 20.72
CA GLN A 418 9.59 13.17 20.82
C GLN A 418 11.01 13.19 20.25
N GLU A 419 11.74 12.09 20.37
CA GLU A 419 13.09 11.98 19.81
C GLU A 419 13.05 11.86 18.29
N ALA A 420 12.07 11.11 17.76
CA ALA A 420 11.81 11.03 16.32
C ALA A 420 11.45 12.41 15.75
N GLU A 421 10.60 13.17 16.44
CA GLU A 421 10.22 14.55 16.08
C GLU A 421 11.46 15.47 16.01
N GLN A 422 12.33 15.42 17.02
CA GLN A 422 13.55 16.22 17.06
C GLN A 422 14.53 15.83 15.94
N LEU A 423 14.70 14.53 15.69
CA LEU A 423 15.56 14.03 14.61
C LEU A 423 15.13 14.59 13.25
N VAL A 424 13.84 14.51 12.94
CA VAL A 424 13.28 14.99 11.67
C VAL A 424 13.28 16.52 11.60
N ALA A 425 13.01 17.22 12.70
CA ALA A 425 13.03 18.68 12.76
C ALA A 425 14.45 19.26 12.50
N ASN A 426 15.50 18.54 12.90
CA ASN A 426 16.89 18.94 12.71
C ASN A 426 17.41 18.72 11.28
N GLN A 427 16.65 18.01 10.42
CA GLN A 427 17.05 17.77 9.03
C GLN A 427 17.04 19.07 8.21
N LYS A 428 18.11 19.25 7.44
CA LYS A 428 18.31 20.39 6.53
C LYS A 428 18.69 19.89 5.13
N PRO A 429 17.76 19.22 4.42
CA PRO A 429 18.05 18.69 3.10
C PRO A 429 18.41 19.81 2.11
N LYS A 430 19.29 19.49 1.16
CA LYS A 430 19.60 20.40 0.05
C LYS A 430 18.36 20.56 -0.82
N ALA A 431 18.11 21.76 -1.33
CA ALA A 431 16.97 22.01 -2.22
C ALA A 431 17.01 21.18 -3.52
N SER A 432 18.19 20.72 -3.94
CA SER A 432 18.37 19.81 -5.07
C SER A 432 18.01 18.35 -4.77
N ASP A 433 17.94 17.97 -3.49
CA ASP A 433 17.59 16.62 -3.04
C ASP A 433 16.08 16.53 -2.81
N ILE A 434 15.36 16.40 -3.93
CA ILE A 434 13.89 16.44 -3.95
C ILE A 434 13.29 15.33 -3.07
N ARG A 435 13.89 14.12 -3.11
CA ARG A 435 13.43 12.97 -2.31
C ARG A 435 13.57 13.23 -0.82
N MET A 436 14.73 13.68 -0.34
CA MET A 436 14.91 13.96 1.08
C MET A 436 14.04 15.14 1.56
N VAL A 437 13.85 16.18 0.75
CA VAL A 437 12.92 17.28 1.05
C VAL A 437 11.49 16.76 1.24
N GLN A 438 11.02 15.90 0.33
CA GLN A 438 9.71 15.27 0.41
C GLN A 438 9.60 14.37 1.65
N LEU A 439 10.55 13.48 1.87
CA LEU A 439 10.56 12.55 3.00
C LEU A 439 10.48 13.28 4.34
N VAL A 440 11.30 14.31 4.55
CA VAL A 440 11.27 15.13 5.78
C VAL A 440 9.90 15.77 5.99
N ARG A 441 9.23 16.22 4.92
CA ARG A 441 7.88 16.81 5.01
C ARG A 441 6.84 15.74 5.38
N LEU A 442 6.87 14.57 4.75
CA LEU A 442 5.94 13.47 5.04
C LEU A 442 6.14 12.93 6.45
N LEU A 443 7.38 12.76 6.91
CA LEU A 443 7.68 12.33 8.27
C LEU A 443 7.16 13.30 9.33
N LYS A 444 7.26 14.62 9.09
CA LYS A 444 6.66 15.63 9.99
C LYS A 444 5.15 15.48 10.07
N GLN A 445 4.47 15.33 8.94
CA GLN A 445 3.02 15.14 8.91
C GLN A 445 2.61 13.86 9.63
N ASP A 446 3.34 12.77 9.41
CA ASP A 446 3.03 11.48 10.01
C ASP A 446 3.27 11.47 11.54
N ILE A 447 4.37 12.07 12.01
CA ILE A 447 4.65 12.24 13.45
C ILE A 447 3.55 13.07 14.13
N GLU A 448 3.10 14.16 13.51
CA GLU A 448 2.00 14.96 14.04
C GLU A 448 0.69 14.15 14.13
N SER A 449 0.43 13.27 13.16
CA SER A 449 -0.69 12.33 13.23
C SER A 449 -0.54 11.29 14.34
N LEU A 450 0.66 10.75 14.54
CA LEU A 450 0.99 9.80 15.61
C LEU A 450 0.87 10.41 17.02
N LYS A 451 1.03 11.73 17.15
CA LYS A 451 0.77 12.43 18.43
C LYS A 451 -0.72 12.52 18.77
N GLN A 452 -1.62 12.30 17.80
CA GLN A 452 -3.07 12.40 17.98
C GLN A 452 -3.78 11.06 18.27
N GLN A 453 -3.07 9.93 18.26
CA GLN A 453 -3.65 8.58 18.35
C GLN A 453 -4.65 8.40 19.51
N SER A 454 -4.28 8.81 20.72
CA SER A 454 -5.12 8.68 21.92
C SER A 454 -6.40 9.52 21.84
N LYS A 455 -6.32 10.71 21.23
CA LYS A 455 -7.48 11.57 20.98
C LYS A 455 -8.41 10.93 19.96
N ILE A 456 -7.88 10.50 18.81
CA ILE A 456 -8.66 9.86 17.74
C ILE A 456 -9.35 8.58 18.25
N ALA A 457 -8.64 7.73 19.00
CA ALA A 457 -9.22 6.54 19.61
C ALA A 457 -10.33 6.87 20.63
N THR A 458 -10.20 7.99 21.35
CA THR A 458 -11.24 8.48 22.27
C THR A 458 -12.48 8.95 21.53
N ASP A 459 -12.31 9.75 20.48
CA ASP A 459 -13.40 10.27 19.66
C ASP A 459 -14.15 9.11 18.97
N LEU A 460 -13.42 8.14 18.41
CA LEU A 460 -14.01 6.94 17.80
C LEU A 460 -14.78 6.10 18.83
N ALA A 461 -14.19 5.85 20.01
CA ALA A 461 -14.87 5.11 21.07
C ALA A 461 -16.16 5.81 21.54
N PHE A 462 -16.19 7.13 21.56
CA PHE A 462 -17.39 7.91 21.85
C PHE A 462 -18.47 7.69 20.78
N THR A 463 -18.12 7.82 19.49
CA THR A 463 -19.04 7.60 18.37
C THR A 463 -19.62 6.18 18.37
N LEU A 464 -18.78 5.15 18.55
CA LEU A 464 -19.24 3.76 18.59
C LEU A 464 -20.16 3.50 19.80
N ARG A 465 -19.85 4.06 20.97
CA ARG A 465 -20.74 3.99 22.13
C ARG A 465 -22.09 4.67 21.88
N ARG A 466 -22.15 5.74 21.09
CA ARG A 466 -23.42 6.39 20.71
C ARG A 466 -24.23 5.53 19.75
N LEU A 467 -23.58 4.79 18.86
CA LEU A 467 -24.24 3.78 18.03
C LEU A 467 -24.89 2.70 18.91
N ASP A 468 -24.13 2.11 19.85
CA ASP A 468 -24.61 1.06 20.75
C ASP A 468 -25.78 1.51 21.64
N ASN A 469 -25.80 2.79 22.03
CA ASN A 469 -26.85 3.39 22.85
C ASN A 469 -28.04 3.97 22.05
N SER A 470 -28.04 3.86 20.73
CA SER A 470 -29.16 4.34 19.91
C SER A 470 -30.37 3.43 20.09
N ASP A 471 -31.57 3.99 20.24
CA ASP A 471 -32.80 3.20 20.46
C ASP A 471 -33.06 2.14 19.38
N SER A 472 -32.90 2.55 18.12
CA SER A 472 -33.05 1.71 16.94
C SER A 472 -32.39 2.36 15.73
N TYR A 473 -31.94 1.56 14.78
CA TYR A 473 -31.44 2.04 13.48
C TYR A 473 -31.50 0.93 12.43
N GLN A 474 -31.37 1.31 11.16
CA GLN A 474 -31.25 0.38 10.04
C GLN A 474 -29.84 0.46 9.45
N VAL A 475 -29.28 -0.67 9.07
CA VAL A 475 -27.98 -0.77 8.37
C VAL A 475 -28.22 -1.35 6.99
N LYS A 476 -27.65 -0.72 5.96
CA LYS A 476 -27.64 -1.25 4.59
C LYS A 476 -26.22 -1.62 4.22
N GLY A 477 -26.00 -2.91 4.01
CA GLY A 477 -24.67 -3.48 3.85
C GLY A 477 -24.47 -4.24 2.55
N GLU A 478 -23.23 -4.20 2.07
CA GLU A 478 -22.70 -5.08 1.02
C GLU A 478 -21.40 -5.68 1.56
N ALA A 479 -21.23 -7.00 1.41
CA ALA A 479 -20.05 -7.67 1.93
C ALA A 479 -19.62 -8.83 1.03
N VAL A 480 -18.35 -9.20 1.11
CA VAL A 480 -17.77 -10.37 0.45
C VAL A 480 -17.04 -11.19 1.51
N LEU A 481 -17.40 -12.47 1.65
CA LEU A 481 -16.77 -13.41 2.57
C LEU A 481 -16.40 -14.70 1.84
N SER A 482 -15.11 -14.99 1.69
CA SER A 482 -14.60 -16.21 1.05
C SER A 482 -15.26 -16.48 -0.32
N GLY A 483 -15.43 -15.43 -1.11
CA GLY A 483 -16.04 -15.46 -2.44
C GLY A 483 -17.58 -15.40 -2.48
N PHE A 484 -18.26 -15.49 -1.34
CA PHE A 484 -19.70 -15.21 -1.26
C PHE A 484 -19.93 -13.71 -1.25
N THR A 485 -20.89 -13.23 -2.03
CA THR A 485 -21.29 -11.82 -2.01
C THR A 485 -22.64 -11.68 -1.30
N PHE A 486 -22.80 -10.63 -0.50
CA PHE A 486 -23.97 -10.36 0.31
C PHE A 486 -24.46 -8.95 0.02
N LYS A 487 -25.78 -8.78 -0.11
CA LYS A 487 -26.47 -7.49 -0.04
C LYS A 487 -27.60 -7.61 0.95
N TYR A 488 -27.57 -6.79 2.00
CA TYR A 488 -28.47 -6.96 3.13
C TYR A 488 -28.93 -5.64 3.73
N THR A 489 -30.06 -5.72 4.42
CA THR A 489 -30.58 -4.71 5.32
C THR A 489 -30.73 -5.35 6.69
N GLN A 490 -30.13 -4.73 7.70
CA GLN A 490 -30.25 -5.14 9.08
C GLN A 490 -31.05 -4.10 9.87
N ASP A 491 -32.17 -4.52 10.43
CA ASP A 491 -32.96 -3.73 11.36
C ASP A 491 -32.51 -4.04 12.78
N ILE A 492 -32.07 -3.03 13.53
CA ILE A 492 -31.55 -3.18 14.89
C ILE A 492 -32.47 -2.47 15.88
N ASP A 493 -33.07 -3.24 16.79
CA ASP A 493 -33.89 -2.76 17.90
C ASP A 493 -33.13 -2.99 19.20
N GLN A 494 -32.34 -1.99 19.61
CA GLN A 494 -31.50 -2.06 20.81
C GLN A 494 -32.35 -2.12 22.09
N ARG A 495 -33.54 -1.50 22.11
CA ARG A 495 -34.46 -1.55 23.26
C ARG A 495 -34.88 -2.98 23.58
N ASN A 496 -35.21 -3.77 22.55
CA ASN A 496 -35.56 -5.17 22.71
C ASN A 496 -34.34 -6.11 22.69
N ASN A 497 -33.17 -5.59 22.33
CA ASN A 497 -31.93 -6.33 22.09
C ASN A 497 -32.16 -7.44 21.05
N THR A 498 -32.79 -7.06 19.94
CA THR A 498 -33.15 -7.96 18.84
C THR A 498 -32.79 -7.32 17.51
N SER A 499 -32.37 -8.13 16.54
CA SER A 499 -32.14 -7.66 15.18
C SER A 499 -32.69 -8.62 14.14
N ARG A 500 -32.93 -8.11 12.94
CA ARG A 500 -33.33 -8.89 11.77
C ARG A 500 -32.42 -8.51 10.62
N VAL A 501 -31.81 -9.50 9.97
CA VAL A 501 -31.12 -9.31 8.70
C VAL A 501 -32.01 -9.87 7.59
N SER A 502 -32.16 -9.12 6.51
CA SER A 502 -32.86 -9.56 5.31
C SER A 502 -32.09 -9.14 4.06
N GLY A 503 -32.16 -9.93 3.01
CA GLY A 503 -31.50 -9.61 1.75
C GLY A 503 -31.25 -10.85 0.90
N PHE A 504 -30.11 -10.87 0.25
CA PHE A 504 -29.69 -11.99 -0.58
C PHE A 504 -28.17 -12.19 -0.51
N TYR A 505 -27.75 -13.42 -0.77
CA TYR A 505 -26.35 -13.77 -0.94
C TYR A 505 -26.16 -14.60 -2.20
N GLN A 506 -24.98 -14.53 -2.79
CA GLN A 506 -24.62 -15.32 -3.96
C GLN A 506 -23.36 -16.12 -3.66
N SER A 507 -23.48 -17.44 -3.79
CA SER A 507 -22.32 -18.35 -3.76
C SER A 507 -21.53 -18.22 -5.05
N PRO A 508 -20.19 -18.30 -5.01
CA PRO A 508 -19.36 -18.27 -6.22
C PRO A 508 -19.66 -19.43 -7.18
N GLN A 509 -20.29 -20.51 -6.70
CA GLN A 509 -20.63 -21.70 -7.48
C GLN A 509 -22.07 -21.66 -8.05
N LYS A 510 -22.89 -20.67 -7.68
CA LYS A 510 -24.29 -20.56 -8.10
C LYS A 510 -24.51 -19.34 -9.00
N LEU A 511 -25.31 -19.52 -10.04
CA LEU A 511 -25.74 -18.44 -10.95
C LEU A 511 -26.92 -17.62 -10.42
N VAL A 512 -27.62 -18.11 -9.40
CA VAL A 512 -28.80 -17.47 -8.80
C VAL A 512 -28.51 -17.16 -7.35
N SER A 513 -28.97 -15.99 -6.89
CA SER A 513 -28.86 -15.59 -5.49
C SER A 513 -29.86 -16.34 -4.60
N ASP A 514 -29.41 -16.66 -3.39
CA ASP A 514 -30.21 -17.26 -2.33
C ASP A 514 -30.74 -16.16 -1.41
N LYS A 515 -31.90 -16.42 -0.80
CA LYS A 515 -32.51 -15.51 0.19
C LYS A 515 -31.67 -15.53 1.47
N LEU A 516 -31.32 -14.34 1.96
CA LEU A 516 -30.74 -14.14 3.29
C LEU A 516 -31.86 -13.69 4.24
N GLU A 517 -32.13 -14.47 5.28
CA GLU A 517 -32.98 -13.99 6.38
C GLU A 517 -32.50 -14.56 7.71
N THR A 518 -32.25 -13.67 8.68
CA THR A 518 -31.86 -14.06 10.04
C THR A 518 -32.54 -13.19 11.09
N TYR A 519 -32.76 -13.77 12.27
CA TYR A 519 -33.22 -13.06 13.47
C TYR A 519 -32.25 -13.35 14.62
N THR A 520 -31.81 -12.31 15.31
CA THR A 520 -30.93 -12.45 16.47
C THR A 520 -31.66 -12.00 17.74
N ASP A 521 -31.68 -12.88 18.73
CA ASP A 521 -32.10 -12.60 20.11
C ASP A 521 -30.85 -12.37 20.95
N GLY A 522 -30.50 -11.10 21.17
CA GLY A 522 -29.31 -10.72 21.90
C GLY A 522 -29.42 -11.00 23.41
N LYS A 523 -30.62 -11.17 23.96
CA LYS A 523 -30.80 -11.52 25.39
C LYS A 523 -30.46 -12.98 25.62
N GLU A 524 -30.96 -13.84 24.74
CA GLU A 524 -30.75 -15.28 24.82
C GLU A 524 -29.45 -15.73 24.11
N GLN A 525 -28.77 -14.83 23.40
CA GLN A 525 -27.55 -15.11 22.62
C GLN A 525 -27.77 -16.19 21.56
N ILE A 526 -28.89 -16.07 20.82
CA ILE A 526 -29.32 -17.01 19.80
C ILE A 526 -29.54 -16.28 18.48
N GLN A 527 -29.07 -16.88 17.39
CA GLN A 527 -29.41 -16.48 16.03
C GLN A 527 -30.22 -17.59 15.36
N TYR A 528 -31.28 -17.19 14.66
CA TYR A 528 -32.07 -18.03 13.78
C TYR A 528 -31.73 -17.65 12.34
N SER A 529 -31.30 -18.60 11.52
CA SER A 529 -30.98 -18.34 10.12
C SER A 529 -31.80 -19.23 9.22
N TYR A 530 -32.34 -18.65 8.15
CA TYR A 530 -33.14 -19.39 7.18
C TYR A 530 -32.24 -20.12 6.18
N ASP A 531 -32.40 -21.44 6.08
CA ASP A 531 -31.77 -22.26 5.04
C ASP A 531 -32.67 -22.30 3.80
N SER A 532 -32.25 -21.61 2.74
CA SER A 532 -33.00 -21.55 1.48
C SER A 532 -33.13 -22.90 0.77
N SER A 533 -32.21 -23.83 1.00
CA SER A 533 -32.17 -25.13 0.34
C SER A 533 -33.06 -26.15 1.04
N ARG A 534 -33.17 -26.08 2.37
CA ARG A 534 -34.06 -26.94 3.18
C ARG A 534 -35.43 -26.32 3.47
N GLU A 535 -35.61 -25.03 3.17
CA GLU A 535 -36.79 -24.24 3.52
C GLU A 535 -37.13 -24.30 5.02
N SER A 536 -36.09 -24.32 5.87
CA SER A 536 -36.21 -24.48 7.32
C SER A 536 -35.38 -23.45 8.07
N TRP A 537 -35.66 -23.29 9.36
CA TRP A 537 -34.83 -22.45 10.25
C TRP A 537 -33.80 -23.31 10.96
N ASP A 538 -32.57 -22.80 11.02
CA ASP A 538 -31.51 -23.32 11.88
C ASP A 538 -31.29 -22.38 13.06
N LYS A 539 -30.77 -22.93 14.16
CA LYS A 539 -30.51 -22.21 15.40
C LYS A 539 -29.04 -22.29 15.76
N TYR A 540 -28.42 -21.13 15.95
CA TYR A 540 -27.00 -20.98 16.29
C TYR A 540 -26.85 -20.19 17.59
N LYS A 541 -25.81 -20.47 18.37
CA LYS A 541 -25.42 -19.64 19.52
C LYS A 541 -24.52 -18.51 19.04
N THR A 542 -24.71 -17.31 19.56
CA THR A 542 -23.92 -16.11 19.18
C THR A 542 -22.81 -15.78 20.16
N ASN A 543 -22.61 -16.62 21.19
CA ASN A 543 -21.61 -16.38 22.23
C ASN A 543 -20.24 -16.98 21.91
N SER A 544 -20.12 -17.83 20.88
CA SER A 544 -18.84 -18.26 20.30
C SER A 544 -18.29 -17.19 19.36
N LEU A 545 -16.98 -17.19 19.20
CA LEU A 545 -16.28 -16.41 18.20
C LEU A 545 -15.89 -17.39 17.09
N ASP A 546 -16.33 -17.17 15.86
CA ASP A 546 -15.93 -17.99 14.73
C ASP A 546 -14.68 -17.43 14.07
N PHE A 547 -14.54 -16.10 14.07
CA PHE A 547 -13.47 -15.39 13.39
C PHE A 547 -12.72 -14.40 14.29
N LEU A 548 -11.50 -14.03 13.89
CA LEU A 548 -10.68 -13.06 14.60
C LEU A 548 -11.32 -11.68 14.63
N HIS A 549 -11.86 -11.20 13.50
CA HIS A 549 -12.48 -9.87 13.43
C HIS A 549 -13.64 -9.69 14.40
N GLU A 550 -14.38 -10.75 14.73
CA GLU A 550 -15.46 -10.71 15.74
C GLU A 550 -14.93 -10.44 17.15
N TRP A 551 -13.74 -10.97 17.47
CA TRP A 551 -13.08 -10.71 18.75
C TRP A 551 -12.54 -9.28 18.82
N VAL A 552 -11.94 -8.79 17.72
CA VAL A 552 -11.44 -7.41 17.63
C VAL A 552 -12.60 -6.42 17.74
N ALA A 553 -13.74 -6.68 17.10
CA ALA A 553 -14.93 -5.82 17.14
C ALA A 553 -15.53 -5.68 18.55
N LYS A 554 -15.32 -6.66 19.44
CA LYS A 554 -15.74 -6.59 20.86
C LYS A 554 -14.87 -5.68 21.72
N GLN A 555 -13.72 -5.23 21.23
CA GLN A 555 -12.81 -4.35 21.96
C GLN A 555 -13.09 -2.89 21.63
N SER A 556 -12.99 -2.00 22.64
CA SER A 556 -13.15 -0.57 22.38
C SER A 556 -12.00 -0.04 21.53
N ALA A 557 -12.20 1.06 20.79
CA ALA A 557 -11.10 1.70 20.03
C ALA A 557 -9.89 2.05 20.92
N LYS A 558 -10.11 2.38 22.21
CA LYS A 558 -9.03 2.60 23.17
C LYS A 558 -8.24 1.33 23.49
N ASP A 559 -8.95 0.20 23.65
CA ASP A 559 -8.33 -1.09 23.92
C ASP A 559 -7.57 -1.59 22.69
N ARG A 560 -8.11 -1.38 21.49
CA ARG A 560 -7.43 -1.68 20.24
C ARG A 560 -6.15 -0.87 20.10
N GLN A 561 -6.19 0.44 20.38
CA GLN A 561 -5.00 1.31 20.40
C GLN A 561 -3.94 0.81 21.39
N LYS A 562 -4.35 0.50 22.62
CA LYS A 562 -3.43 0.18 23.73
C LYS A 562 -2.89 -1.25 23.68
N ASN A 563 -3.76 -2.22 23.39
CA ASN A 563 -3.46 -3.64 23.55
C ASN A 563 -3.15 -4.32 22.22
N LEU A 564 -3.71 -3.83 21.11
CA LEU A 564 -3.49 -4.35 19.77
C LEU A 564 -2.62 -3.42 18.91
N GLN A 565 -2.13 -2.31 19.49
CA GLN A 565 -1.32 -1.31 18.78
C GLN A 565 -2.01 -0.76 17.53
N ALA A 566 -3.33 -0.63 17.57
CA ALA A 566 -4.08 -0.05 16.47
C ALA A 566 -3.62 1.39 16.19
N ARG A 567 -3.33 1.67 14.93
CA ARG A 567 -2.98 3.00 14.41
C ARG A 567 -4.20 3.61 13.74
N TYR A 568 -4.44 4.88 14.02
CA TYR A 568 -5.55 5.66 13.52
C TYR A 568 -5.05 6.84 12.68
N TYR A 569 -5.72 7.15 11.58
CA TYR A 569 -5.53 8.38 10.83
C TYR A 569 -6.87 9.08 10.65
N LYS A 570 -6.93 10.37 10.95
CA LYS A 570 -8.16 11.16 10.86
C LYS A 570 -8.03 12.20 9.75
N GLN A 571 -8.95 12.16 8.79
CA GLN A 571 -9.14 13.17 7.77
C GLN A 571 -10.45 13.93 8.03
N THR A 572 -10.43 15.25 7.88
CA THR A 572 -11.62 16.09 7.99
C THR A 572 -11.96 16.64 6.61
N PHE A 573 -13.17 16.38 6.13
CA PHE A 573 -13.61 16.91 4.84
C PHE A 573 -15.10 17.22 4.83
N GLY A 574 -15.43 18.49 4.58
CA GLY A 574 -16.80 18.96 4.61
C GLY A 574 -17.48 18.65 5.96
N ASN A 575 -18.54 17.85 5.91
CA ASN A 575 -19.35 17.49 7.07
C ASN A 575 -18.87 16.20 7.76
N TYR A 576 -17.81 15.58 7.27
CA TYR A 576 -17.37 14.27 7.75
C TYR A 576 -16.00 14.34 8.41
N ASP A 577 -15.90 13.61 9.52
CA ASP A 577 -14.65 13.12 10.07
C ASP A 577 -14.49 11.67 9.62
N ILE A 578 -13.37 11.37 8.97
CA ILE A 578 -13.06 10.06 8.42
C ILE A 578 -11.90 9.47 9.21
N ILE A 579 -12.11 8.36 9.89
CA ILE A 579 -11.08 7.68 10.67
C ILE A 579 -10.74 6.36 10.00
N THR A 580 -9.50 6.22 9.53
CA THR A 580 -8.94 4.94 9.07
C THR A 580 -8.16 4.30 10.21
N GLU A 581 -8.34 3.00 10.42
CA GLU A 581 -7.68 2.18 11.43
C GLU A 581 -6.94 1.03 10.75
N TRP A 582 -5.70 0.82 11.17
CA TRP A 582 -4.88 -0.36 10.84
C TRP A 582 -4.48 -1.04 12.12
N ILE A 583 -4.54 -2.38 12.15
CA ILE A 583 -4.03 -3.16 13.27
C ILE A 583 -2.94 -4.11 12.74
N PRO A 584 -1.70 -4.02 13.26
CA PRO A 584 -0.62 -4.86 12.78
C PRO A 584 -0.91 -6.36 12.94
N GLY A 585 -0.74 -7.12 11.86
CA GLY A 585 -1.01 -8.56 11.81
C GLY A 585 -0.26 -9.37 12.88
N GLN A 586 1.04 -9.10 13.04
CA GLN A 586 1.89 -9.77 14.04
C GLN A 586 1.39 -9.60 15.48
N VAL A 587 0.85 -8.41 15.80
CA VAL A 587 0.29 -8.14 17.13
C VAL A 587 -1.01 -8.92 17.32
N LEU A 588 -1.86 -8.99 16.28
CA LEU A 588 -3.07 -9.79 16.30
C LEU A 588 -2.77 -11.29 16.46
N GLU A 589 -1.83 -11.83 15.71
CA GLU A 589 -1.37 -13.22 15.80
C GLU A 589 -0.93 -13.58 17.21
N GLU A 590 -0.10 -12.74 17.84
CA GLU A 590 0.38 -12.97 19.20
C GLU A 590 -0.77 -12.94 20.23
N LYS A 591 -1.65 -11.93 20.16
CA LYS A 591 -2.76 -11.80 21.11
C LYS A 591 -3.84 -12.86 20.89
N ALA A 592 -4.06 -13.28 19.64
CA ALA A 592 -5.04 -14.29 19.26
C ALA A 592 -4.70 -15.69 19.82
N LYS A 593 -3.45 -15.98 20.19
CA LYS A 593 -3.06 -17.25 20.83
C LYS A 593 -3.82 -17.56 22.11
N GLN A 594 -4.36 -16.53 22.78
CA GLN A 594 -5.14 -16.65 24.02
C GLN A 594 -6.65 -16.75 23.79
N VAL A 595 -7.09 -16.70 22.53
CA VAL A 595 -8.50 -16.70 22.13
C VAL A 595 -8.79 -17.99 21.37
N SER A 596 -9.99 -18.53 21.55
CA SER A 596 -10.45 -19.72 20.82
C SER A 596 -11.48 -19.31 19.78
N PHE A 597 -11.23 -19.69 18.53
CA PHE A 597 -12.14 -19.46 17.41
C PHE A 597 -12.72 -20.77 16.89
N GLY A 598 -13.97 -20.74 16.43
CA GLY A 598 -14.63 -21.90 15.81
C GLY A 598 -13.87 -22.46 14.60
N ARG A 599 -13.09 -21.61 13.92
CA ARG A 599 -12.27 -21.95 12.75
C ARG A 599 -10.88 -22.53 13.04
N GLY A 600 -10.49 -22.59 14.31
CA GLY A 600 -9.17 -23.07 14.72
C GLY A 600 -8.28 -21.94 15.25
N LYS A 601 -6.96 -22.14 15.19
CA LYS A 601 -5.99 -21.13 15.66
C LYS A 601 -5.56 -20.24 14.51
N ILE A 602 -5.28 -18.98 14.82
CA ILE A 602 -4.70 -18.05 13.85
C ILE A 602 -3.25 -18.45 13.55
N LYS A 603 -2.95 -18.57 12.26
CA LYS A 603 -1.61 -18.81 11.71
C LYS A 603 -0.96 -17.52 11.23
N ASN A 604 -1.72 -16.66 10.55
CA ASN A 604 -1.24 -15.40 10.00
C ASN A 604 -2.42 -14.42 9.80
N VAL A 605 -2.18 -13.12 9.97
CA VAL A 605 -3.16 -12.05 9.70
C VAL A 605 -2.55 -11.05 8.72
N PRO A 606 -2.63 -11.30 7.39
CA PRO A 606 -2.02 -10.41 6.41
C PRO A 606 -2.55 -8.98 6.44
N LEU A 607 -3.83 -8.80 6.77
CA LEU A 607 -4.50 -7.51 6.65
C LEU A 607 -5.61 -7.33 7.67
N PHE A 608 -5.62 -6.19 8.37
CA PHE A 608 -6.73 -5.81 9.23
C PHE A 608 -6.98 -4.30 9.20
N MET A 609 -8.00 -3.88 8.46
CA MET A 609 -8.26 -2.47 8.18
C MET A 609 -9.73 -2.09 8.35
N ASN A 610 -9.97 -0.95 9.00
CA ASN A 610 -11.31 -0.36 9.15
C ASN A 610 -11.31 1.10 8.72
N LYS A 611 -12.45 1.58 8.26
CA LYS A 611 -12.68 2.98 7.95
C LYS A 611 -14.06 3.43 8.38
N TYR A 612 -14.11 4.51 9.15
CA TYR A 612 -15.32 5.03 9.79
C TYR A 612 -15.61 6.43 9.25
N TYR A 613 -16.83 6.68 8.81
CA TYR A 613 -17.31 7.98 8.36
C TYR A 613 -18.27 8.53 9.39
N ILE A 614 -17.91 9.65 10.00
CA ILE A 614 -18.62 10.24 11.15
C ILE A 614 -19.15 11.60 10.74
N ASP A 615 -20.46 11.81 10.88
CA ASP A 615 -21.07 13.12 10.67
C ASP A 615 -20.68 14.06 11.82
N ARG A 616 -20.07 15.20 11.48
CA ARG A 616 -19.50 16.15 12.45
C ARG A 616 -20.54 16.92 13.26
N ASP A 617 -21.74 17.10 12.70
CA ASP A 617 -22.79 17.85 13.37
C ASP A 617 -23.49 16.98 14.43
N THR A 618 -23.51 15.67 14.22
CA THR A 618 -24.25 14.73 15.07
C THR A 618 -23.40 13.72 15.82
N ASP A 619 -22.10 13.60 15.53
CA ASP A 619 -21.17 12.53 15.92
C ASP A 619 -21.74 11.12 15.71
N LYS A 620 -22.56 10.94 14.66
CA LYS A 620 -23.11 9.63 14.31
C LYS A 620 -22.25 8.96 13.25
N LEU A 621 -22.03 7.66 13.40
CA LEU A 621 -21.41 6.83 12.38
C LEU A 621 -22.35 6.72 11.18
N VAL A 622 -21.95 7.27 10.03
CA VAL A 622 -22.74 7.25 8.79
C VAL A 622 -22.41 6.04 7.94
N SER A 623 -21.15 5.64 7.91
CA SER A 623 -20.69 4.47 7.18
C SER A 623 -19.49 3.81 7.85
N HIS A 624 -19.37 2.50 7.71
CA HIS A 624 -18.22 1.71 8.11
C HIS A 624 -17.81 0.81 6.95
N ILE A 625 -16.52 0.79 6.67
CA ILE A 625 -15.91 -0.02 5.61
C ILE A 625 -14.80 -0.83 6.25
N TRP A 626 -14.66 -2.09 5.84
CA TRP A 626 -13.63 -2.95 6.36
C TRP A 626 -13.04 -3.88 5.31
N ARG A 627 -11.82 -4.33 5.59
CA ARG A 627 -11.13 -5.40 4.86
C ARG A 627 -10.23 -6.15 5.82
N TYR A 628 -10.45 -7.45 5.92
CA TYR A 628 -9.71 -8.38 6.76
C TYR A 628 -9.26 -9.58 5.93
N GLU A 629 -8.06 -10.06 6.21
CA GLU A 629 -7.50 -11.29 5.68
C GLU A 629 -6.97 -12.10 6.86
N GLU A 630 -7.48 -13.31 7.04
CA GLU A 630 -7.17 -14.19 8.17
C GLU A 630 -6.79 -15.58 7.63
N ILE A 631 -5.70 -16.15 8.14
CA ILE A 631 -5.25 -17.51 7.81
C ILE A 631 -5.23 -18.35 9.09
N TYR A 632 -5.91 -19.50 9.05
CA TYR A 632 -5.99 -20.42 10.18
C TYR A 632 -5.00 -21.59 10.03
N ASP A 633 -4.73 -22.29 11.13
CA ASP A 633 -3.87 -23.48 11.18
C ASP A 633 -4.39 -24.67 10.35
N SER A 634 -5.68 -24.65 10.03
CA SER A 634 -6.33 -25.52 9.04
C SER A 634 -5.98 -25.20 7.58
N ASP A 635 -5.14 -24.18 7.33
CA ASP A 635 -4.87 -23.56 6.03
C ASP A 635 -6.13 -22.94 5.38
N GLU A 636 -7.20 -22.72 6.15
CA GLU A 636 -8.35 -21.94 5.69
C GLU A 636 -7.97 -20.46 5.56
N TYR A 637 -8.21 -19.91 4.36
CA TYR A 637 -8.04 -18.48 4.06
C TYR A 637 -9.40 -17.78 4.06
N VAL A 638 -9.55 -16.79 4.93
CA VAL A 638 -10.75 -15.97 5.06
C VAL A 638 -10.43 -14.56 4.57
N ALA A 639 -10.97 -14.21 3.41
CA ALA A 639 -11.00 -12.83 2.93
C ALA A 639 -12.40 -12.26 3.20
N TYR A 640 -12.48 -11.25 4.06
CA TYR A 640 -13.73 -10.59 4.42
C TYR A 640 -13.64 -9.09 4.19
N SER A 641 -14.52 -8.54 3.36
CA SER A 641 -14.61 -7.11 3.14
C SER A 641 -16.04 -6.65 3.02
N GLY A 642 -16.29 -5.37 3.25
CA GLY A 642 -17.64 -4.85 3.13
C GLY A 642 -17.77 -3.37 3.39
N THR A 643 -19.01 -2.92 3.28
CA THR A 643 -19.42 -1.55 3.52
C THR A 643 -20.82 -1.55 4.10
N GLU A 644 -20.99 -0.84 5.19
CA GLU A 644 -22.26 -0.58 5.86
C GLU A 644 -22.58 0.91 5.82
N ASN A 645 -23.86 1.22 5.65
CA ASN A 645 -24.40 2.57 5.75
C ASN A 645 -25.50 2.58 6.81
N PHE A 646 -25.42 3.51 7.75
CA PHE A 646 -26.29 3.58 8.92
C PHE A 646 -27.38 4.64 8.72
N ASP A 647 -28.63 4.24 8.89
CA ASP A 647 -29.80 5.13 8.88
C ASP A 647 -30.48 5.16 10.25
N PHE A 648 -30.34 6.30 10.93
CA PHE A 648 -30.95 6.57 12.23
C PHE A 648 -32.33 7.25 12.13
N LYS A 649 -32.81 7.57 10.92
CA LYS A 649 -34.13 8.19 10.73
C LYS A 649 -35.24 7.15 10.72
N THR A 650 -34.94 5.92 10.31
CA THR A 650 -35.87 4.80 10.37
C THR A 650 -35.96 4.27 11.80
N THR A 651 -37.14 4.42 12.43
CA THR A 651 -37.43 3.72 13.68
C THR A 651 -37.86 2.29 13.36
N VAL A 652 -37.12 1.31 13.87
CA VAL A 652 -37.41 -0.11 13.65
C VAL A 652 -37.82 -0.75 14.98
N LYS A 653 -38.79 -1.68 14.90
CA LYS A 653 -39.17 -2.53 16.01
C LYS A 653 -39.13 -3.96 15.52
N VAL A 654 -38.30 -4.79 16.13
CA VAL A 654 -38.08 -6.16 15.70
C VAL A 654 -38.72 -7.11 16.70
N SER A 655 -39.51 -8.05 16.21
CA SER A 655 -40.04 -9.17 16.99
C SER A 655 -39.77 -10.46 16.25
N ILE A 656 -39.19 -11.44 16.93
CA ILE A 656 -38.91 -12.77 16.35
C ILE A 656 -40.23 -13.56 16.28
N PRO A 657 -40.72 -13.91 15.07
CA PRO A 657 -41.98 -14.63 14.93
C PRO A 657 -41.96 -16.01 15.60
N ASP A 658 -43.11 -16.46 16.11
CA ASP A 658 -43.24 -17.79 16.73
C ASP A 658 -42.89 -18.93 15.78
N GLU A 659 -43.20 -18.78 14.49
CA GLU A 659 -42.86 -19.74 13.44
C GLU A 659 -41.34 -19.91 13.27
N VAL A 660 -40.56 -18.85 13.49
CA VAL A 660 -39.09 -18.92 13.47
C VAL A 660 -38.58 -19.71 14.67
N ARG A 661 -39.15 -19.45 15.85
CA ARG A 661 -38.78 -20.15 17.09
C ARG A 661 -39.16 -21.64 17.06
N LYS A 662 -40.29 -21.98 16.44
CA LYS A 662 -40.84 -23.35 16.36
C LYS A 662 -40.35 -24.12 15.13
N GLY A 663 -39.98 -23.44 14.06
CA GLY A 663 -39.52 -24.02 12.79
C GLY A 663 -38.06 -24.49 12.79
N VAL A 664 -37.43 -24.52 13.97
CA VAL A 664 -36.07 -25.05 14.14
C VAL A 664 -36.14 -26.57 14.05
N THR A 665 -35.48 -27.14 13.06
CA THR A 665 -35.34 -28.60 12.94
C THR A 665 -34.42 -29.12 14.06
N PRO A 666 -34.76 -30.22 14.77
CA PRO A 666 -33.95 -30.75 15.86
C PRO A 666 -32.51 -31.11 15.49
#